data_AF-A0A9Q0NCU9-F1
#
_entry.id   AF-A0A9Q0NCU9-F1
#
_cell.length_a   1.000
_cell.length_b   1.000
_cell.length_c   1.000
_cell.angle_alpha   90.00
_cell.angle_beta   90.00
_cell.angle_gamma   90.00
#
_symmetry.space_group_name_H-M   'P 1'
#
loop_
_entity.id
_entity.type
_entity.pdbx_description
1 polymer ?
#
loop_
_entity_poly.entity_id
_entity_poly.type
_entity_poly.pdbx_seq_one_letter_code
_entity_poly.pdbx_strand_id
1 'polypeptide(L)'
;MFARQTIVNPPPTTASTEAPREKSGQQCENSEAVDAEEDAADDENFTNLTVTTGIVKFRLKNRNHVRCEICLKFPEILNRHNLRKFPAIAGKDGTRLQSSVVQNHISSRCHLDCVEANRVKSVQIEERPSTSMEFSIRKANQKQLIYISSLMIEVFFDAKYLSLTGYSCRTVADNINLQYVNPHGHDEIMMTIVKAHREDFTDKLEKAWAISIRVDGSIDFTHRDKIYVMAKIIDLHGNPELLLIGIAEQTQRKSIGLKNAVLDAIKTNIDDPHWLLRRVSSLCTDGTNVNTGEKSSLWQLLDEEMKNINSEIPFLKIWCAAHRAELVWKSTAENLKMIAFLADVLHIFERFQKNLQSNKLIIISLASHVTAVKKTLNGLESEILLGGFEENLAAKVTIGQDKRIFLKSIELLEGKKTRLGEREQDDFPNLRKQCLTSIQTFLDERFSVDANYVETIAPFIAFSQTADADIKKVHEMTAPDVPLANFALQYGEICNHPDMQKYKELSISEIILTLAKSNETREHYKELITVLSRIAAATPHSADVERCISANNRLKTKLRSSLKVEKENKTLFIHYNMPSVAEWTPEKAAQLFLIEKERRSRNVSTAKEGKPRTQPYFAHVFPEATQTNDDDDDDDDPEYKKAQEAKKELSLKKYFDF
;
A
#
# COMPACT_ATOMS: atom_id res chain seq x y z
N MET A 1 6.58 -29.47 -12.29
CA MET A 1 5.60 -29.97 -13.29
C MET A 1 4.24 -29.35 -13.01
N PHE A 2 3.94 -28.18 -13.57
CA PHE A 2 2.60 -27.58 -13.44
C PHE A 2 1.97 -27.45 -14.83
N ALA A 3 1.09 -28.40 -15.16
CA ALA A 3 0.19 -28.30 -16.30
C ALA A 3 -1.08 -27.56 -15.86
N ARG A 4 -1.46 -26.52 -16.62
CA ARG A 4 -2.74 -25.81 -16.49
C ARG A 4 -3.88 -26.75 -16.85
N GLN A 5 -4.82 -26.98 -15.94
CA GLN A 5 -6.12 -27.53 -16.29
C GLN A 5 -7.10 -26.39 -16.64
N THR A 6 -7.60 -26.46 -17.87
CA THR A 6 -8.69 -25.68 -18.43
C THR A 6 -10.01 -26.06 -17.75
N ILE A 7 -10.76 -25.05 -17.30
CA ILE A 7 -12.12 -25.19 -16.77
C ILE A 7 -13.08 -25.37 -17.96
N VAL A 8 -13.77 -26.51 -17.99
CA VAL A 8 -14.92 -26.76 -18.87
C VAL A 8 -16.19 -26.49 -18.05
N ASN A 9 -17.04 -25.58 -18.53
CA ASN A 9 -18.33 -25.25 -17.91
C ASN A 9 -19.36 -26.38 -18.13
N PRO A 10 -20.14 -26.78 -17.12
CA PRO A 10 -21.33 -27.61 -17.34
C PRO A 10 -22.55 -26.76 -17.76
N PRO A 11 -23.54 -27.35 -18.47
CA PRO A 11 -24.71 -26.65 -19.01
C PRO A 11 -25.83 -26.46 -17.97
N PRO A 12 -26.83 -25.59 -18.24
CA PRO A 12 -27.82 -25.18 -17.26
C PRO A 12 -28.95 -26.21 -17.13
N THR A 13 -29.45 -26.40 -15.91
CA THR A 13 -30.68 -27.18 -15.64
C THR A 13 -31.79 -26.27 -15.13
N THR A 14 -32.98 -26.54 -15.62
CA THR A 14 -34.22 -25.78 -15.53
C THR A 14 -35.08 -26.14 -14.30
N ALA A 15 -35.63 -25.10 -13.67
CA ALA A 15 -36.98 -24.89 -13.09
C ALA A 15 -37.77 -25.97 -12.30
N SER A 16 -38.63 -25.44 -11.40
CA SER A 16 -39.77 -25.99 -10.63
C SER A 16 -39.44 -26.56 -9.23
N THR A 17 -40.18 -26.35 -8.13
CA THR A 17 -41.56 -25.83 -7.87
C THR A 17 -41.72 -25.45 -6.37
N GLU A 18 -42.70 -24.60 -6.06
CA GLU A 18 -43.26 -24.19 -4.74
C GLU A 18 -43.78 -25.42 -3.93
N ALA A 19 -43.96 -25.49 -2.59
CA ALA A 19 -44.60 -24.62 -1.57
C ALA A 19 -44.36 -25.27 -0.14
N PRO A 20 -45.14 -25.00 0.94
CA PRO A 20 -45.20 -23.81 1.80
C PRO A 20 -44.95 -24.05 3.33
N ARG A 21 -44.68 -22.93 4.02
CA ARG A 21 -44.92 -22.54 5.44
C ARG A 21 -45.28 -23.60 6.50
N GLU A 22 -44.53 -23.58 7.60
CA GLU A 22 -45.08 -23.70 8.97
C GLU A 22 -44.50 -22.65 9.94
N LYS A 23 -45.38 -22.16 10.81
CA LYS A 23 -45.13 -21.19 11.87
C LYS A 23 -44.65 -21.91 13.13
N SER A 24 -43.66 -21.35 13.81
CA SER A 24 -43.62 -21.42 15.27
C SER A 24 -43.06 -20.10 15.79
N GLY A 25 -43.85 -19.45 16.64
CA GLY A 25 -43.42 -18.28 17.38
C GLY A 25 -42.72 -18.71 18.65
N GLN A 26 -41.65 -18.02 19.00
CA GLN A 26 -41.17 -17.97 20.37
C GLN A 26 -40.51 -16.62 20.60
N GLN A 27 -40.97 -15.95 21.66
CA GLN A 27 -40.56 -14.64 22.13
C GLN A 27 -39.07 -14.63 22.48
N CYS A 28 -38.36 -13.57 22.09
CA CYS A 28 -37.14 -13.13 22.73
C CYS A 28 -37.19 -11.61 22.87
N GLU A 29 -37.54 -11.14 24.06
CA GLU A 29 -37.15 -9.83 24.58
C GLU A 29 -35.62 -9.88 24.77
N ASN A 30 -34.86 -9.35 23.80
CA ASN A 30 -33.42 -9.05 23.90
C ASN A 30 -32.87 -8.36 22.62
N SER A 31 -33.67 -7.57 21.90
CA SER A 31 -33.21 -6.92 20.65
C SER A 31 -32.70 -5.48 20.82
N GLU A 32 -33.13 -4.74 21.85
CA GLU A 32 -32.85 -3.29 21.92
C GLU A 32 -31.39 -2.91 22.27
N ALA A 33 -30.61 -3.83 22.86
CA ALA A 33 -29.19 -3.57 23.17
C ALA A 33 -28.22 -3.95 22.03
N VAL A 34 -28.61 -4.91 21.18
CA VAL A 34 -27.81 -5.36 20.03
C VAL A 34 -27.98 -4.40 18.84
N ASP A 35 -29.18 -3.83 18.68
CA ASP A 35 -29.46 -2.85 17.61
C ASP A 35 -28.72 -1.51 17.83
N ALA A 36 -28.43 -1.13 19.08
CA ALA A 36 -27.73 0.11 19.40
C ALA A 36 -26.20 0.06 19.18
N GLU A 37 -25.57 -1.11 19.34
CA GLU A 37 -24.15 -1.32 19.05
C GLU A 37 -23.90 -1.53 17.53
N GLU A 38 -24.83 -2.16 16.80
CA GLU A 38 -24.76 -2.26 15.34
C GLU A 38 -24.93 -0.88 14.66
N ASP A 39 -25.85 -0.05 15.14
CA ASP A 39 -26.09 1.30 14.59
C ASP A 39 -24.89 2.25 14.79
N ALA A 40 -24.14 2.12 15.89
CA ALA A 40 -22.96 2.93 16.17
C ALA A 40 -21.75 2.56 15.28
N ALA A 41 -21.53 1.26 15.05
CA ALA A 41 -20.49 0.76 14.14
C ALA A 41 -20.80 1.05 12.66
N ASP A 42 -22.08 1.08 12.29
CA ASP A 42 -22.55 1.49 10.97
C ASP A 42 -22.40 3.00 10.75
N ASP A 43 -22.50 3.84 11.78
CA ASP A 43 -22.32 5.29 11.65
C ASP A 43 -20.85 5.72 11.53
N GLU A 44 -19.89 5.10 12.25
CA GLU A 44 -18.45 5.39 12.06
C GLU A 44 -17.94 4.97 10.68
N ASN A 45 -18.32 3.78 10.20
CA ASN A 45 -18.02 3.34 8.83
C ASN A 45 -18.65 4.25 7.77
N PHE A 46 -19.85 4.77 8.04
CA PHE A 46 -20.52 5.69 7.12
C PHE A 46 -19.87 7.08 7.09
N THR A 47 -19.40 7.59 8.22
CA THR A 47 -18.73 8.89 8.31
C THR A 47 -17.44 8.89 7.47
N ASN A 48 -16.65 7.82 7.56
CA ASN A 48 -15.46 7.61 6.71
C ASN A 48 -15.80 7.44 5.22
N LEU A 49 -16.90 6.75 4.89
CA LEU A 49 -17.40 6.66 3.51
C LEU A 49 -17.81 8.02 2.94
N THR A 50 -18.41 8.87 3.77
CA THR A 50 -18.92 10.18 3.35
C THR A 50 -17.79 11.10 2.91
N VAL A 51 -16.68 11.10 3.67
CA VAL A 51 -15.48 11.89 3.39
C VAL A 51 -14.72 11.37 2.16
N THR A 52 -14.66 10.05 1.99
CA THR A 52 -13.81 9.41 0.95
C THR A 52 -14.51 9.15 -0.39
N THR A 53 -15.85 9.14 -0.45
CA THR A 53 -16.60 8.68 -1.66
C THR A 53 -17.74 9.61 -2.09
N GLY A 54 -18.03 10.65 -1.30
CA GLY A 54 -19.16 11.55 -1.55
C GLY A 54 -20.54 10.89 -1.37
N ILE A 55 -20.60 9.74 -0.69
CA ILE A 55 -21.83 9.03 -0.35
C ILE A 55 -22.39 9.58 0.96
N VAL A 56 -23.59 10.16 0.94
CA VAL A 56 -24.22 10.84 2.07
C VAL A 56 -25.52 10.14 2.50
N LYS A 57 -25.71 10.05 3.82
CA LYS A 57 -26.98 9.68 4.46
C LYS A 57 -27.85 10.94 4.50
N PHE A 58 -29.11 10.82 4.12
CA PHE A 58 -30.09 11.90 4.20
C PHE A 58 -31.46 11.34 4.59
N ARG A 59 -32.29 12.15 5.24
CA ARG A 59 -33.62 11.73 5.72
C ARG A 59 -34.71 12.21 4.76
N LEU A 60 -35.56 11.30 4.30
CA LEU A 60 -36.73 11.62 3.48
C LEU A 60 -37.96 10.86 4.03
N LYS A 61 -39.05 11.58 4.33
CA LYS A 61 -40.30 10.99 4.85
C LYS A 61 -40.08 10.03 6.04
N ASN A 62 -39.28 10.43 7.02
CA ASN A 62 -38.91 9.65 8.21
C ASN A 62 -38.13 8.35 7.94
N ARG A 63 -37.56 8.17 6.75
CA ARG A 63 -36.65 7.07 6.43
C ARG A 63 -35.25 7.58 6.11
N ASN A 64 -34.24 6.84 6.53
CA ASN A 64 -32.84 7.09 6.17
C ASN A 64 -32.60 6.57 4.76
N HIS A 65 -31.99 7.40 3.92
CA HIS A 65 -31.62 7.09 2.56
C HIS A 65 -30.15 7.40 2.33
N VAL A 66 -29.55 6.69 1.38
CA VAL A 66 -28.16 6.90 0.99
C VAL A 66 -28.08 7.28 -0.48
N ARG A 67 -27.25 8.26 -0.82
CA ARG A 67 -27.00 8.69 -2.21
C ARG A 67 -25.57 9.20 -2.39
N CYS A 68 -25.06 9.19 -3.62
CA CYS A 68 -23.82 9.89 -3.94
C CYS A 68 -24.15 11.36 -4.27
N GLU A 69 -23.66 12.29 -3.47
CA GLU A 69 -23.86 13.72 -3.68
C GLU A 69 -23.13 14.23 -4.91
N ILE A 70 -21.95 13.68 -5.20
CA ILE A 70 -21.11 14.09 -6.32
C ILE A 70 -21.86 13.86 -7.63
N CYS A 71 -22.32 12.64 -7.90
CA CYS A 71 -23.00 12.35 -9.15
C CYS A 71 -24.36 13.04 -9.29
N LEU A 72 -25.05 13.32 -8.18
CA LEU A 72 -26.31 14.08 -8.23
C LEU A 72 -26.12 15.53 -8.67
N LYS A 73 -24.93 16.09 -8.51
CA LYS A 73 -24.59 17.43 -9.00
C LYS A 73 -24.45 17.50 -10.53
N PHE A 74 -24.35 16.35 -11.22
CA PHE A 74 -24.08 16.26 -12.67
C PHE A 74 -25.05 15.31 -13.40
N PRO A 75 -26.37 15.61 -13.44
CA PRO A 75 -27.38 14.79 -14.11
C PRO A 75 -27.12 14.58 -15.61
N GLU A 76 -26.45 15.52 -16.27
CA GLU A 76 -26.04 15.42 -17.67
C GLU A 76 -24.96 14.35 -17.93
N ILE A 77 -24.12 14.04 -16.95
CA ILE A 77 -23.13 12.94 -17.04
C ILE A 77 -23.84 11.60 -16.90
N LEU A 78 -24.77 11.48 -15.96
CA LEU A 78 -25.62 10.30 -15.79
C LEU A 78 -26.37 9.95 -17.09
N ASN A 79 -26.93 10.95 -17.74
CA ASN A 79 -27.62 10.77 -19.02
C ASN A 79 -26.69 10.29 -20.15
N ARG A 80 -25.44 10.78 -20.20
CA ARG A 80 -24.44 10.33 -21.19
C ARG A 80 -24.07 8.85 -21.05
N HIS A 81 -24.08 8.33 -19.83
CA HIS A 81 -23.85 6.91 -19.54
C HIS A 81 -25.12 6.04 -19.64
N ASN A 82 -26.20 6.56 -20.25
CA ASN A 82 -27.52 5.91 -20.34
C ASN A 82 -28.14 5.54 -18.98
N LEU A 83 -27.70 6.19 -17.89
CA LEU A 83 -28.26 6.01 -16.56
C LEU A 83 -29.35 7.07 -16.34
N ARG A 84 -30.62 6.69 -16.55
CA ARG A 84 -31.78 7.57 -16.30
C ARG A 84 -32.01 7.84 -14.82
N LYS A 85 -31.50 6.98 -13.94
CA LYS A 85 -31.58 7.08 -12.48
C LYS A 85 -30.31 6.55 -11.86
N PHE A 86 -29.98 7.09 -10.70
CA PHE A 86 -28.88 6.61 -9.87
C PHE A 86 -29.07 5.12 -9.50
N PRO A 87 -28.03 4.27 -9.59
CA PRO A 87 -28.13 2.93 -9.03
C PRO A 87 -28.41 3.05 -7.54
N ALA A 88 -29.38 2.27 -7.04
CA ALA A 88 -29.69 2.25 -5.62
C ALA A 88 -28.48 1.69 -4.87
N ILE A 89 -27.71 2.57 -4.22
CA ILE A 89 -26.53 2.20 -3.42
C ILE A 89 -26.96 1.42 -2.16
N ALA A 90 -28.21 1.63 -1.74
CA ALA A 90 -28.86 0.90 -0.68
C ALA A 90 -29.80 -0.19 -1.20
N GLY A 91 -30.10 -1.17 -0.34
CA GLY A 91 -31.10 -2.21 -0.59
C GLY A 91 -32.51 -1.66 -0.84
N LYS A 92 -33.48 -2.56 -1.09
CA LYS A 92 -34.88 -2.20 -1.41
C LYS A 92 -35.59 -1.37 -0.32
N ASP A 93 -35.09 -1.43 0.91
CA ASP A 93 -35.52 -0.66 2.08
C ASP A 93 -34.91 0.75 2.17
N GLY A 94 -33.83 1.03 1.42
CA GLY A 94 -33.15 2.32 1.35
C GLY A 94 -32.20 2.61 2.50
N THR A 95 -32.14 1.72 3.50
CA THR A 95 -31.45 1.92 4.78
C THR A 95 -30.11 1.19 4.87
N ARG A 96 -29.99 0.01 4.24
CA ARG A 96 -28.76 -0.81 4.29
C ARG A 96 -27.89 -0.61 3.04
N LEU A 97 -26.64 -0.19 3.26
CA LEU A 97 -25.62 -0.11 2.22
C LEU A 97 -25.29 -1.51 1.71
N GLN A 98 -25.25 -1.69 0.39
CA GLN A 98 -24.69 -2.89 -0.20
C GLN A 98 -23.23 -2.62 -0.59
N SER A 99 -22.27 -3.09 0.21
CA SER A 99 -20.84 -2.81 0.02
C SER A 99 -20.34 -3.17 -1.39
N SER A 100 -20.89 -4.23 -2.00
CA SER A 100 -20.59 -4.60 -3.39
C SER A 100 -21.11 -3.57 -4.40
N VAL A 101 -22.30 -3.02 -4.19
CA VAL A 101 -22.90 -1.99 -5.06
C VAL A 101 -22.18 -0.65 -4.88
N VAL A 102 -21.78 -0.31 -3.65
CA VAL A 102 -20.95 0.85 -3.34
C VAL A 102 -19.62 0.78 -4.09
N GLN A 103 -18.91 -0.35 -3.97
CA GLN A 103 -17.63 -0.52 -4.64
C GLN A 103 -17.76 -0.53 -6.17
N ASN A 104 -18.79 -1.21 -6.70
CA ASN A 104 -19.09 -1.16 -8.13
C ASN A 104 -19.47 0.24 -8.61
N HIS A 105 -20.13 1.04 -7.77
CA HIS A 105 -20.49 2.40 -8.08
C HIS A 105 -19.28 3.34 -8.09
N ILE A 106 -18.46 3.33 -7.04
CA ILE A 106 -17.27 4.21 -6.92
C ILE A 106 -16.25 3.89 -8.01
N SER A 107 -16.12 2.61 -8.39
CA SER A 107 -15.27 2.17 -9.49
C SER A 107 -15.90 2.38 -10.89
N SER A 108 -17.17 2.79 -10.97
CA SER A 108 -17.86 2.98 -12.25
C SER A 108 -17.36 4.21 -13.00
N ARG A 109 -17.29 4.11 -14.33
CA ARG A 109 -16.88 5.22 -15.20
C ARG A 109 -17.76 6.47 -15.03
N CYS A 110 -19.06 6.28 -14.83
CA CYS A 110 -19.99 7.38 -14.61
C CYS A 110 -19.66 8.18 -13.33
N HIS A 111 -19.32 7.49 -12.24
CA HIS A 111 -18.93 8.15 -10.99
C HIS A 111 -17.62 8.93 -11.17
N LEU A 112 -16.61 8.31 -11.78
CA LEU A 112 -15.31 8.94 -12.04
C LEU A 112 -15.45 10.22 -12.87
N ASP A 113 -16.29 10.21 -13.93
CA ASP A 113 -16.55 11.39 -14.75
C ASP A 113 -17.29 12.50 -13.95
N CYS A 114 -18.18 12.14 -13.02
CA CYS A 114 -18.84 13.12 -12.13
C CYS A 114 -17.86 13.75 -11.13
N VAL A 115 -16.94 12.95 -10.59
CA VAL A 115 -15.88 13.43 -9.68
C VAL A 115 -14.96 14.40 -10.41
N GLU A 116 -14.57 14.07 -11.65
CA GLU A 116 -13.79 14.96 -12.52
C GLU A 116 -14.50 16.31 -12.73
N ALA A 117 -15.78 16.29 -13.13
CA ALA A 117 -16.56 17.50 -13.35
C ALA A 117 -16.71 18.36 -12.08
N ASN A 118 -16.86 17.71 -10.91
CA ASN A 118 -16.93 18.40 -9.62
C ASN A 118 -15.65 19.16 -9.28
N ARG A 119 -14.50 18.51 -9.51
CA ARG A 119 -13.17 19.09 -9.25
C ARG A 119 -12.82 20.22 -10.19
N VAL A 120 -13.19 20.11 -11.46
CA VAL A 120 -13.01 21.20 -12.42
C VAL A 120 -13.83 22.44 -12.02
N LYS A 121 -15.03 22.22 -11.49
CA LYS A 121 -15.94 23.30 -11.07
C LYS A 121 -15.44 24.07 -9.83
N SER A 122 -14.65 23.44 -8.96
CA SER A 122 -14.14 24.07 -7.72
C SER A 122 -12.94 25.01 -7.92
N VAL A 123 -12.31 25.03 -9.09
CA VAL A 123 -11.10 25.85 -9.39
C VAL A 123 -11.44 27.31 -9.74
N GLN A 124 -12.40 27.94 -9.05
CA GLN A 124 -12.77 29.34 -9.32
C GLN A 124 -12.00 30.32 -8.43
N ILE A 125 -11.39 31.34 -9.04
CA ILE A 125 -10.72 32.44 -8.33
C ILE A 125 -11.76 33.54 -8.05
N GLU A 126 -12.01 33.87 -6.77
CA GLU A 126 -12.90 34.95 -6.33
C GLU A 126 -12.13 36.24 -6.01
N GLU A 127 -11.94 37.09 -7.02
CA GLU A 127 -11.66 38.53 -6.82
C GLU A 127 -12.58 39.38 -7.70
N ARG A 128 -12.75 40.68 -7.44
CA ARG A 128 -13.50 41.58 -8.35
C ARG A 128 -12.53 42.35 -9.24
N PRO A 129 -12.58 42.21 -10.58
CA PRO A 129 -11.70 42.95 -11.47
C PRO A 129 -12.10 44.43 -11.50
N SER A 130 -11.10 45.30 -11.57
CA SER A 130 -11.28 46.76 -11.65
C SER A 130 -11.54 47.25 -13.08
N THR A 131 -11.14 46.48 -14.11
CA THR A 131 -11.27 46.91 -15.53
C THR A 131 -11.82 45.82 -16.48
N SER A 132 -12.35 46.25 -17.63
CA SER A 132 -12.86 45.35 -18.70
C SER A 132 -11.77 44.52 -19.37
N MET A 133 -10.53 45.04 -19.43
CA MET A 133 -9.38 44.31 -19.96
C MET A 133 -8.92 43.22 -19.00
N GLU A 134 -8.84 43.53 -17.70
CA GLU A 134 -8.59 42.54 -16.63
C GLU A 134 -9.63 41.43 -16.64
N PHE A 135 -10.91 41.77 -16.82
CA PHE A 135 -11.97 40.77 -16.92
C PHE A 135 -11.74 39.80 -18.10
N SER A 136 -11.33 40.33 -19.25
CA SER A 136 -11.09 39.51 -20.46
C SER A 136 -9.85 38.62 -20.32
N ILE A 137 -8.75 39.16 -19.80
CA ILE A 137 -7.52 38.41 -19.51
C ILE A 137 -7.80 37.33 -18.48
N ARG A 138 -8.53 37.66 -17.41
CA ARG A 138 -8.91 36.70 -16.38
C ARG A 138 -9.78 35.58 -16.92
N LYS A 139 -10.78 35.89 -17.75
CA LYS A 139 -11.63 34.87 -18.37
C LYS A 139 -10.83 33.93 -19.27
N ALA A 140 -9.82 34.45 -19.98
CA ALA A 140 -8.92 33.64 -20.79
C ALA A 140 -8.01 32.75 -19.91
N ASN A 141 -7.40 33.31 -18.87
CA ASN A 141 -6.57 32.56 -17.91
C ASN A 141 -7.39 31.48 -17.18
N GLN A 142 -8.62 31.79 -16.77
CA GLN A 142 -9.52 30.85 -16.10
C GLN A 142 -9.91 29.69 -17.03
N LYS A 143 -10.21 29.97 -18.31
CA LYS A 143 -10.45 28.92 -19.31
C LYS A 143 -9.23 28.02 -19.48
N GLN A 144 -8.03 28.61 -19.52
CA GLN A 144 -6.79 27.85 -19.65
C GLN A 144 -6.50 27.02 -18.39
N LEU A 145 -6.74 27.57 -17.19
CA LEU A 145 -6.59 26.88 -15.92
C LEU A 145 -7.55 25.69 -15.82
N ILE A 146 -8.82 25.87 -16.17
CA ILE A 146 -9.83 24.80 -16.23
C ILE A 146 -9.39 23.69 -17.18
N TYR A 147 -8.89 24.06 -18.36
CA TYR A 147 -8.42 23.11 -19.37
C TYR A 147 -7.18 22.31 -18.92
N ILE A 148 -6.17 22.97 -18.34
CA ILE A 148 -5.00 22.26 -17.79
C ILE A 148 -5.43 21.38 -16.61
N SER A 149 -6.35 21.87 -15.77
CA SER A 149 -6.86 21.12 -14.63
C SER A 149 -7.56 19.82 -15.05
N SER A 150 -8.34 19.82 -16.13
CA SER A 150 -8.96 18.58 -16.63
C SER A 150 -7.92 17.57 -17.11
N LEU A 151 -6.91 18.02 -17.89
CA LEU A 151 -5.81 17.15 -18.31
C LEU A 151 -5.02 16.58 -17.12
N MET A 152 -4.82 17.38 -16.06
CA MET A 152 -4.17 16.93 -14.84
C MET A 152 -4.96 15.86 -14.10
N ILE A 153 -6.29 15.96 -14.07
CA ILE A 153 -7.14 14.93 -13.47
C ILE A 153 -7.00 13.60 -14.23
N GLU A 154 -6.99 13.62 -15.56
CA GLU A 154 -6.80 12.42 -16.36
C GLU A 154 -5.44 11.76 -16.08
N VAL A 155 -4.35 12.53 -16.08
CA VAL A 155 -3.01 12.03 -15.77
C VAL A 155 -2.92 11.51 -14.32
N PHE A 156 -3.58 12.16 -13.37
CA PHE A 156 -3.64 11.72 -11.98
C PHE A 156 -4.38 10.38 -11.86
N PHE A 157 -5.52 10.21 -12.54
CA PHE A 157 -6.27 8.94 -12.55
C PHE A 157 -5.42 7.81 -13.13
N ASP A 158 -4.73 8.08 -14.23
CA ASP A 158 -3.85 7.11 -14.86
C ASP A 158 -2.76 6.60 -13.96
N ALA A 159 -2.15 7.50 -13.19
CA ALA A 159 -1.13 7.13 -12.24
C ALA A 159 -1.73 6.41 -11.01
N LYS A 160 -2.86 6.90 -10.48
CA LYS A 160 -3.52 6.32 -9.31
C LYS A 160 -4.04 4.91 -9.57
N TYR A 161 -4.50 4.60 -10.78
CA TYR A 161 -4.97 3.25 -11.15
C TYR A 161 -3.94 2.41 -11.90
N LEU A 162 -2.71 2.90 -12.05
CA LEU A 162 -1.63 2.23 -12.79
C LEU A 162 -2.00 1.93 -14.25
N SER A 163 -2.96 2.67 -14.80
CA SER A 163 -3.51 2.45 -16.13
C SER A 163 -2.70 3.13 -17.23
N LEU A 164 -1.75 4.05 -16.92
CA LEU A 164 -0.90 4.82 -17.85
C LEU A 164 -1.50 4.86 -19.27
N THR A 165 -2.62 5.57 -19.41
CA THR A 165 -3.39 5.66 -20.66
C THR A 165 -2.89 6.76 -21.58
N GLY A 166 -1.68 7.30 -21.34
CA GLY A 166 -0.99 8.18 -22.30
C GLY A 166 -0.87 7.60 -23.73
N TYR A 167 -1.12 6.30 -23.93
CA TYR A 167 -1.21 5.64 -25.25
C TYR A 167 -2.66 5.44 -25.77
N SER A 168 -3.68 5.77 -24.97
CA SER A 168 -5.10 5.63 -25.30
C SER A 168 -5.93 6.85 -24.91
N CYS A 169 -5.39 8.05 -25.12
CA CYS A 169 -6.17 9.29 -25.07
C CYS A 169 -7.19 9.31 -26.23
N ARG A 170 -8.23 8.48 -26.13
CA ARG A 170 -9.29 8.34 -27.13
C ARG A 170 -10.48 9.28 -26.86
N THR A 171 -10.63 9.76 -25.63
CA THR A 171 -11.81 10.54 -25.19
C THR A 171 -11.69 12.05 -25.38
N VAL A 172 -10.53 12.54 -25.80
CA VAL A 172 -10.19 13.97 -25.75
C VAL A 172 -10.01 14.56 -27.16
N ALA A 173 -10.03 13.74 -28.21
CA ALA A 173 -9.62 14.14 -29.56
C ALA A 173 -10.62 15.07 -30.29
N ASP A 174 -11.86 15.19 -29.82
CA ASP A 174 -12.91 15.82 -30.64
C ASP A 174 -12.88 17.36 -30.65
N ASN A 175 -12.11 18.06 -29.78
CA ASN A 175 -12.08 19.54 -29.78
C ASN A 175 -10.84 20.21 -29.12
N ILE A 176 -9.70 19.54 -28.99
CA ILE A 176 -8.69 19.91 -27.98
C ILE A 176 -7.35 20.34 -28.57
N ASN A 177 -6.70 21.30 -27.90
CA ASN A 177 -5.34 21.77 -28.15
C ASN A 177 -4.35 20.62 -27.91
N LEU A 178 -4.06 19.86 -28.98
CA LEU A 178 -3.20 18.67 -29.02
C LEU A 178 -1.77 18.89 -28.49
N GLN A 179 -1.38 20.15 -28.24
CA GLN A 179 -0.08 20.53 -27.70
C GLN A 179 0.32 19.75 -26.44
N TYR A 180 -0.64 19.36 -25.59
CA TYR A 180 -0.40 18.68 -24.31
C TYR A 180 -0.81 17.20 -24.32
N VAL A 181 -1.51 16.77 -25.37
CA VAL A 181 -2.05 15.41 -25.50
C VAL A 181 -1.04 14.53 -26.24
N ASN A 182 0.14 14.36 -25.65
CA ASN A 182 1.19 13.51 -26.18
C ASN A 182 2.05 12.94 -25.04
N PRO A 183 2.89 11.92 -25.28
CA PRO A 183 3.67 11.28 -24.22
C PRO A 183 4.57 12.25 -23.44
N HIS A 184 5.07 13.29 -24.10
CA HIS A 184 5.90 14.31 -23.46
C HIS A 184 5.07 15.25 -22.57
N GLY A 185 3.95 15.76 -23.08
CA GLY A 185 3.01 16.59 -22.32
C GLY A 185 2.41 15.85 -21.12
N HIS A 186 2.11 14.56 -21.27
CA HIS A 186 1.72 13.71 -20.14
C HIS A 186 2.82 13.61 -19.08
N ASP A 187 4.09 13.46 -19.47
CA ASP A 187 5.19 13.39 -18.50
C ASP A 187 5.46 14.75 -17.83
N GLU A 188 5.36 15.86 -18.56
CA GLU A 188 5.42 17.23 -18.00
C GLU A 188 4.31 17.45 -16.96
N ILE A 189 3.07 17.09 -17.31
CA ILE A 189 1.92 17.23 -16.41
C ILE A 189 2.12 16.36 -15.15
N MET A 190 2.49 15.10 -15.33
CA MET A 190 2.72 14.18 -14.21
C MET A 190 3.85 14.68 -13.29
N MET A 191 4.95 15.17 -13.86
CA MET A 191 6.04 15.77 -13.11
C MET A 191 5.56 16.97 -12.29
N THR A 192 4.71 17.80 -12.87
CA THR A 192 4.18 18.99 -12.19
C THR A 192 3.22 18.63 -11.05
N ILE A 193 2.40 17.59 -11.24
CA ILE A 193 1.53 17.04 -10.17
C ILE A 193 2.37 16.58 -8.99
N VAL A 194 3.42 15.77 -9.23
CA VAL A 194 4.31 15.29 -8.18
C VAL A 194 5.03 16.45 -7.49
N LYS A 195 5.56 17.40 -8.28
CA LYS A 195 6.28 18.57 -7.77
C LYS A 195 5.40 19.42 -6.85
N ALA A 196 4.14 19.67 -7.22
CA ALA A 196 3.20 20.45 -6.43
C ALA A 196 2.89 19.82 -5.06
N HIS A 197 3.04 18.50 -4.92
CA HIS A 197 2.79 17.77 -3.69
C HIS A 197 4.06 17.43 -2.88
N ARG A 198 5.26 17.68 -3.43
CA ARG A 198 6.53 17.33 -2.77
C ARG A 198 6.71 18.06 -1.43
N GLU A 199 6.23 19.30 -1.33
CA GLU A 199 6.24 20.07 -0.09
C GLU A 199 5.38 19.39 0.99
N ASP A 200 4.12 19.09 0.69
CA ASP A 200 3.20 18.41 1.62
C ASP A 200 3.77 17.04 2.05
N PHE A 201 4.39 16.31 1.11
CA PHE A 201 5.04 15.03 1.37
C PHE A 201 6.23 15.15 2.31
N THR A 202 7.08 16.16 2.11
CA THR A 202 8.27 16.39 2.94
C THR A 202 7.88 16.89 4.33
N ASP A 203 6.88 17.79 4.41
CA ASP A 203 6.29 18.27 5.64
C ASP A 203 5.66 17.13 6.46
N LYS A 204 5.00 16.18 5.79
CA LYS A 204 4.47 14.97 6.42
C LYS A 204 5.58 14.09 7.02
N LEU A 205 6.70 13.91 6.31
CA LEU A 205 7.87 13.19 6.85
C LEU A 205 8.54 13.96 7.99
N GLU A 206 8.60 15.29 7.91
CA GLU A 206 9.20 16.14 8.93
C GLU A 206 8.42 16.11 10.25
N LYS A 207 7.08 16.09 10.15
CA LYS A 207 6.17 16.05 11.30
C LYS A 207 5.90 14.64 11.83
N ALA A 208 6.39 13.60 11.16
CA ALA A 208 6.18 12.23 11.57
C ALA A 208 6.87 11.95 12.91
N TRP A 209 6.20 11.21 13.79
CA TRP A 209 6.78 10.79 15.08
C TRP A 209 7.91 9.78 14.90
N ALA A 210 7.85 8.96 13.86
CA ALA A 210 8.85 7.96 13.55
C ALA A 210 8.82 7.59 12.06
N ILE A 211 9.98 7.22 11.52
CA ILE A 211 10.15 6.78 10.14
C ILE A 211 10.95 5.48 10.12
N SER A 212 10.36 4.43 9.53
CA SER A 212 11.00 3.16 9.25
C SER A 212 11.13 2.98 7.74
N ILE A 213 12.35 2.87 7.22
CA ILE A 213 12.56 2.56 5.81
C ILE A 213 12.55 1.05 5.58
N ARG A 214 12.10 0.68 4.39
CA ARG A 214 12.04 -0.71 3.97
C ARG A 214 12.59 -0.81 2.57
N VAL A 215 13.57 -1.67 2.39
CA VAL A 215 14.35 -1.81 1.17
C VAL A 215 14.21 -3.22 0.66
N ASP A 216 13.81 -3.33 -0.60
CA ASP A 216 13.69 -4.61 -1.27
C ASP A 216 14.12 -4.50 -2.74
N GLY A 217 14.66 -5.61 -3.25
CA GLY A 217 15.21 -5.72 -4.58
C GLY A 217 14.34 -6.61 -5.46
N SER A 218 14.11 -6.20 -6.70
CA SER A 218 13.45 -7.05 -7.69
C SER A 218 14.11 -6.93 -9.05
N ILE A 219 14.25 -8.07 -9.72
CA ILE A 219 14.65 -8.13 -11.12
C ILE A 219 13.38 -7.98 -11.95
N ASP A 220 13.30 -6.89 -12.71
CA ASP A 220 12.17 -6.72 -13.63
C ASP A 220 12.29 -7.64 -14.86
N PHE A 221 11.24 -7.68 -15.69
CA PHE A 221 11.21 -8.54 -16.87
C PHE A 221 12.30 -8.17 -17.92
N THR A 222 12.93 -6.98 -17.82
CA THR A 222 14.11 -6.56 -18.61
C THR A 222 15.43 -7.02 -18.02
N HIS A 223 15.41 -7.82 -16.95
CA HIS A 223 16.58 -8.25 -16.21
C HIS A 223 17.37 -7.10 -15.57
N ARG A 224 16.70 -6.01 -15.20
CA ARG A 224 17.32 -4.92 -14.43
C ARG A 224 17.01 -5.08 -12.95
N ASP A 225 18.05 -5.07 -12.13
CA ASP A 225 17.93 -5.02 -10.67
C ASP A 225 17.45 -3.63 -10.24
N LYS A 226 16.27 -3.59 -9.63
CA LYS A 226 15.65 -2.38 -9.09
C LYS A 226 15.49 -2.48 -7.60
N ILE A 227 15.83 -1.38 -6.93
CA ILE A 227 15.74 -1.24 -5.49
C ILE A 227 14.61 -0.30 -5.18
N TYR A 228 13.67 -0.77 -4.37
CA TYR A 228 12.50 -0.03 -3.93
C TYR A 228 12.73 0.41 -2.49
N VAL A 229 12.52 1.69 -2.22
CA VAL A 229 12.60 2.27 -0.88
C VAL A 229 11.23 2.81 -0.52
N MET A 230 10.63 2.24 0.52
CA MET A 230 9.42 2.77 1.14
C MET A 230 9.70 3.20 2.56
N ALA A 231 8.87 4.09 3.08
CA ALA A 231 8.85 4.48 4.47
C ALA A 231 7.49 4.14 5.08
N LYS A 232 7.50 3.44 6.21
CA LYS A 232 6.35 3.42 7.11
C LYS A 232 6.55 4.53 8.12
N ILE A 233 5.56 5.39 8.25
CA ILE A 233 5.58 6.50 9.19
C ILE A 233 4.43 6.39 10.18
N ILE A 234 4.59 7.05 11.32
CA ILE A 234 3.47 7.46 12.17
C ILE A 234 3.33 8.95 12.02
N ASP A 235 2.19 9.38 11.50
CA ASP A 235 1.90 10.80 11.34
C ASP A 235 1.75 11.52 12.69
N LEU A 236 1.68 12.84 12.65
CA LEU A 236 1.40 13.72 13.80
C LEU A 236 0.21 13.25 14.66
N HIS A 237 -0.78 12.60 14.05
CA HIS A 237 -2.03 12.18 14.67
C HIS A 237 -1.99 10.75 15.24
N GLY A 238 -0.87 10.03 15.07
CA GLY A 238 -0.70 8.66 15.53
C GLY A 238 -1.12 7.59 14.52
N ASN A 239 -1.49 7.96 13.30
CA ASN A 239 -1.92 7.01 12.27
C ASN A 239 -0.71 6.40 11.53
N PRO A 240 -0.69 5.08 11.32
CA PRO A 240 0.31 4.45 10.49
C PRO A 240 0.02 4.67 9.01
N GLU A 241 0.99 5.24 8.31
CA GLU A 241 0.94 5.41 6.86
C GLU A 241 2.13 4.75 6.18
N LEU A 242 1.93 4.32 4.93
CA LEU A 242 2.99 3.79 4.09
C LEU A 242 3.20 4.73 2.91
N LEU A 243 4.44 5.17 2.74
CA LEU A 243 4.86 6.08 1.70
C LEU A 243 5.93 5.43 0.82
N LEU A 244 5.84 5.65 -0.48
CA LEU A 244 6.94 5.37 -1.40
C LEU A 244 7.95 6.52 -1.32
N ILE A 245 9.20 6.20 -0.98
CA ILE A 245 10.30 7.17 -1.00
C ILE A 245 10.90 7.26 -2.40
N GLY A 246 11.12 6.13 -3.06
CA GLY A 246 11.56 6.09 -4.44
C GLY A 246 12.12 4.74 -4.87
N ILE A 247 12.56 4.68 -6.12
CA ILE A 247 13.04 3.49 -6.80
C ILE A 247 14.28 3.86 -7.62
N ALA A 248 15.31 3.04 -7.57
CA ALA A 248 16.52 3.24 -8.37
C ALA A 248 17.01 1.92 -8.97
N GLU A 249 17.75 2.02 -10.08
CA GLU A 249 18.45 0.87 -10.66
C GLU A 249 19.79 0.66 -9.96
N GLN A 250 20.11 -0.60 -9.68
CA GLN A 250 21.41 -0.95 -9.15
C GLN A 250 22.44 -1.06 -10.29
N THR A 251 23.26 -0.01 -10.45
CA THR A 251 24.27 0.06 -11.52
C THR A 251 25.56 -0.71 -11.20
N GLN A 252 25.83 -0.95 -9.91
CA GLN A 252 27.00 -1.68 -9.44
C GLN A 252 26.58 -2.93 -8.66
N ARG A 253 27.29 -4.05 -8.83
CA ARG A 253 26.99 -5.27 -8.09
C ARG A 253 27.42 -5.15 -6.62
N LYS A 254 26.83 -6.01 -5.77
CA LYS A 254 27.09 -6.12 -4.32
C LYS A 254 26.50 -4.95 -3.51
N SER A 255 26.72 -4.99 -2.21
CA SER A 255 26.17 -4.10 -1.18
C SER A 255 26.47 -2.62 -1.39
N ILE A 256 27.62 -2.26 -1.97
CA ILE A 256 27.96 -0.86 -2.30
C ILE A 256 27.02 -0.29 -3.36
N GLY A 257 26.78 -1.04 -4.43
CA GLY A 257 25.83 -0.60 -5.44
C GLY A 257 24.40 -0.57 -4.93
N LEU A 258 24.06 -1.47 -3.99
CA LEU A 258 22.79 -1.47 -3.29
C LEU A 258 22.62 -0.22 -2.41
N LYS A 259 23.64 0.15 -1.63
CA LYS A 259 23.66 1.39 -0.84
C LYS A 259 23.44 2.61 -1.73
N ASN A 260 24.19 2.71 -2.82
CA ASN A 260 24.08 3.83 -3.76
C ASN A 260 22.67 3.90 -4.37
N ALA A 261 22.10 2.75 -4.77
CA ALA A 261 20.73 2.69 -5.27
C ALA A 261 19.71 3.13 -4.21
N VAL A 262 19.88 2.78 -2.93
CA VAL A 262 19.02 3.28 -1.83
C VAL A 262 19.11 4.81 -1.74
N LEU A 263 20.32 5.38 -1.74
CA LEU A 263 20.50 6.84 -1.67
C LEU A 263 19.92 7.55 -2.91
N ASP A 264 20.09 6.98 -4.09
CA ASP A 264 19.54 7.53 -5.35
C ASP A 264 18.00 7.42 -5.39
N ALA A 265 17.44 6.34 -4.84
CA ALA A 265 16.00 6.20 -4.66
C ALA A 265 15.45 7.28 -3.72
N ILE A 266 16.16 7.60 -2.62
CA ILE A 266 15.78 8.70 -1.73
C ILE A 266 15.85 10.05 -2.45
N LYS A 267 16.94 10.31 -3.18
CA LYS A 267 17.14 11.53 -3.99
C LYS A 267 16.05 11.79 -5.02
N THR A 268 15.29 10.77 -5.40
CA THR A 268 14.20 10.91 -6.37
C THR A 268 13.13 11.88 -5.88
N ASN A 269 12.80 11.86 -4.59
CA ASN A 269 11.73 12.68 -4.02
C ASN A 269 12.18 13.60 -2.89
N ILE A 270 13.40 13.42 -2.36
CA ILE A 270 13.96 14.19 -1.25
C ILE A 270 15.35 14.66 -1.66
N ASP A 271 15.58 15.97 -1.68
CA ASP A 271 16.80 16.54 -2.29
C ASP A 271 18.09 16.13 -1.56
N ASP A 272 18.06 16.04 -0.22
CA ASP A 272 19.16 15.52 0.60
C ASP A 272 18.80 14.15 1.20
N PRO A 273 19.41 13.04 0.78
CA PRO A 273 19.13 11.75 1.37
C PRO A 273 19.58 11.67 2.84
N HIS A 274 20.59 12.44 3.26
CA HIS A 274 21.05 12.47 4.64
C HIS A 274 20.03 13.17 5.54
N TRP A 275 19.24 14.11 5.02
CA TRP A 275 18.11 14.70 5.75
C TRP A 275 17.09 13.65 6.16
N LEU A 276 16.76 12.70 5.27
CA LEU A 276 15.86 11.61 5.60
C LEU A 276 16.53 10.65 6.58
N LEU A 277 17.75 10.20 6.28
CA LEU A 277 18.46 9.21 7.10
C LEU A 277 18.60 9.66 8.57
N ARG A 278 18.88 10.94 8.83
CA ARG A 278 18.92 11.51 10.20
C ARG A 278 17.61 11.39 10.99
N ARG A 279 16.49 11.05 10.33
CA ARG A 279 15.15 10.88 10.93
C ARG A 279 14.68 9.43 10.95
N VAL A 280 15.41 8.53 10.32
CA VAL A 280 15.03 7.12 10.20
C VAL A 280 15.45 6.37 11.45
N SER A 281 14.49 5.72 12.11
CA SER A 281 14.74 4.90 13.30
C SER A 281 14.96 3.42 12.98
N SER A 282 14.54 2.95 11.80
CA SER A 282 14.76 1.55 11.44
C SER A 282 14.80 1.29 9.95
N LEU A 283 15.44 0.17 9.60
CA LEU A 283 15.55 -0.39 8.26
C LEU A 283 15.04 -1.84 8.27
N CYS A 284 14.16 -2.19 7.34
CA CYS A 284 13.78 -3.58 7.09
C CYS A 284 14.24 -4.06 5.70
N THR A 285 14.90 -5.22 5.64
CA THR A 285 15.34 -5.86 4.39
C THR A 285 15.04 -7.36 4.40
N ASP A 286 15.22 -8.01 3.25
CA ASP A 286 15.27 -9.47 3.19
C ASP A 286 16.54 -10.06 3.84
N GLY A 287 16.64 -11.39 3.85
CA GLY A 287 17.70 -12.13 4.51
C GLY A 287 18.93 -12.44 3.71
N THR A 288 19.04 -11.90 2.50
CA THR A 288 20.17 -12.23 1.64
C THR A 288 21.46 -11.68 2.25
N ASN A 289 22.56 -12.41 2.06
CA ASN A 289 23.86 -12.02 2.63
C ASN A 289 24.32 -10.61 2.19
N VAL A 290 23.87 -10.13 1.02
CA VAL A 290 24.17 -8.77 0.56
C VAL A 290 23.54 -7.70 1.46
N ASN A 291 22.41 -8.01 2.09
CA ASN A 291 21.70 -7.14 3.02
C ASN A 291 22.21 -7.27 4.45
N THR A 292 22.33 -8.49 4.97
CA THR A 292 22.53 -8.76 6.42
C THR A 292 23.92 -9.21 6.82
N GLY A 293 24.82 -9.46 5.85
CA GLY A 293 26.13 -10.07 6.11
C GLY A 293 27.02 -9.31 7.10
N GLU A 294 27.95 -10.02 7.73
CA GLU A 294 28.85 -9.49 8.76
C GLU A 294 29.99 -8.60 8.23
N LYS A 295 30.20 -8.56 6.91
CA LYS A 295 31.25 -7.75 6.28
C LYS A 295 30.73 -7.10 5.02
N SER A 296 30.78 -5.78 4.97
CA SER A 296 30.37 -4.99 3.81
C SER A 296 28.96 -5.33 3.35
N SER A 297 27.99 -5.46 4.26
CA SER A 297 26.58 -5.61 3.91
C SER A 297 25.88 -4.25 3.81
N LEU A 298 24.69 -4.21 3.20
CA LEU A 298 23.89 -2.98 3.19
C LEU A 298 23.69 -2.43 4.62
N TRP A 299 23.40 -3.31 5.57
CA TRP A 299 23.22 -2.96 6.97
C TRP A 299 24.43 -2.26 7.57
N GLN A 300 25.64 -2.79 7.33
CA GLN A 300 26.86 -2.16 7.83
C GLN A 300 27.15 -0.84 7.13
N LEU A 301 26.98 -0.78 5.81
CA LEU A 301 27.27 0.41 5.03
C LEU A 301 26.34 1.57 5.39
N LEU A 302 25.06 1.30 5.67
CA LEU A 302 24.13 2.33 6.14
C LEU A 302 24.39 2.71 7.59
N ASP A 303 24.80 1.78 8.44
CA ASP A 303 25.18 2.06 9.84
C ASP A 303 26.44 2.97 9.91
N GLU A 304 27.41 2.74 9.03
CA GLU A 304 28.56 3.64 8.83
C GLU A 304 28.11 5.02 8.32
N GLU A 305 27.19 5.07 7.35
CA GLU A 305 26.62 6.32 6.85
C GLU A 305 25.90 7.11 7.95
N MET A 306 25.09 6.43 8.76
CA MET A 306 24.36 7.02 9.91
C MET A 306 25.32 7.61 10.96
N LYS A 307 26.45 6.94 11.20
CA LYS A 307 27.52 7.47 12.06
C LYS A 307 28.20 8.69 11.43
N ASN A 308 28.51 8.65 10.13
CA ASN A 308 29.16 9.74 9.43
C ASN A 308 28.31 11.02 9.40
N ILE A 309 26.98 10.89 9.33
CA ILE A 309 26.06 12.02 9.38
C ILE A 309 25.69 12.46 10.82
N ASN A 310 26.35 11.88 11.84
CA ASN A 310 26.12 12.11 13.27
C ASN A 310 24.63 11.97 13.66
N SER A 311 23.96 10.92 13.17
CA SER A 311 22.58 10.64 13.57
C SER A 311 22.54 10.19 15.04
N GLU A 312 21.77 10.91 15.86
CA GLU A 312 21.54 10.56 17.27
C GLU A 312 20.41 9.53 17.45
N ILE A 313 19.63 9.27 16.39
CA ILE A 313 18.52 8.33 16.41
C ILE A 313 19.06 6.89 16.33
N PRO A 314 18.64 5.98 17.24
CA PRO A 314 18.96 4.57 17.15
C PRO A 314 18.48 3.98 15.82
N PHE A 315 19.37 3.29 15.10
CA PHE A 315 19.08 2.71 13.79
C PHE A 315 18.89 1.19 13.89
N LEU A 316 17.64 0.76 14.03
CA LEU A 316 17.29 -0.66 14.17
C LEU A 316 17.32 -1.36 12.80
N LYS A 317 17.95 -2.53 12.74
CA LYS A 317 18.09 -3.34 11.52
C LYS A 317 17.25 -4.60 11.64
N ILE A 318 16.21 -4.71 10.81
CA ILE A 318 15.16 -5.71 10.90
C ILE A 318 15.22 -6.60 9.67
N TRP A 319 15.26 -7.91 9.89
CA TRP A 319 15.25 -8.89 8.81
C TRP A 319 13.85 -9.48 8.64
N CYS A 320 13.30 -9.36 7.43
CA CYS A 320 11.98 -9.82 6.99
C CYS A 320 11.64 -11.25 7.47
N ALA A 321 10.57 -11.34 8.27
CA ALA A 321 10.06 -12.60 8.78
C ALA A 321 9.47 -13.52 7.70
N ALA A 322 8.90 -12.96 6.62
CA ALA A 322 8.33 -13.76 5.51
C ALA A 322 9.42 -14.53 4.76
N HIS A 323 10.53 -13.87 4.42
CA HIS A 323 11.67 -14.52 3.76
C HIS A 323 12.33 -15.55 4.70
N ARG A 324 12.41 -15.27 6.01
CA ARG A 324 12.88 -16.27 7.00
C ARG A 324 12.04 -17.55 6.96
N ALA A 325 10.72 -17.43 6.88
CA ALA A 325 9.82 -18.58 6.80
C ALA A 325 9.99 -19.38 5.48
N GLU A 326 10.19 -18.70 4.35
CA GLU A 326 10.42 -19.36 3.05
C GLU A 326 11.70 -20.20 3.04
N LEU A 327 12.80 -19.70 3.63
CA LEU A 327 14.09 -20.41 3.64
C LEU A 327 14.06 -21.70 4.46
N VAL A 328 13.22 -21.77 5.50
CA VAL A 328 13.03 -22.98 6.31
C VAL A 328 12.40 -24.12 5.49
N TRP A 329 11.56 -23.79 4.51
CA TRP A 329 10.84 -24.78 3.70
C TRP A 329 11.71 -25.47 2.65
N LYS A 330 12.61 -24.71 2.00
CA LYS A 330 13.42 -25.23 0.87
C LYS A 330 14.37 -26.37 1.25
N SER A 331 14.55 -26.66 2.54
CA SER A 331 15.51 -27.65 3.04
C SER A 331 14.92 -29.04 3.38
N THR A 332 13.60 -29.28 3.25
CA THR A 332 12.94 -30.45 3.94
C THR A 332 12.17 -31.46 3.07
N ALA A 333 12.27 -31.51 1.73
CA ALA A 333 11.29 -32.25 0.91
C ALA A 333 11.77 -33.55 0.19
N GLU A 334 11.67 -34.73 0.84
CA GLU A 334 11.49 -36.06 0.19
C GLU A 334 10.64 -37.02 1.07
N ASN A 335 9.47 -37.48 0.56
CA ASN A 335 8.55 -38.58 0.99
C ASN A 335 7.05 -38.16 0.98
N LEU A 336 6.12 -38.93 0.39
CA LEU A 336 4.72 -38.49 0.18
C LEU A 336 3.90 -38.28 1.48
N LYS A 337 4.06 -39.16 2.49
CA LYS A 337 3.45 -38.94 3.82
C LYS A 337 4.07 -37.73 4.53
N MET A 338 5.39 -37.56 4.37
CA MET A 338 6.09 -36.38 4.84
C MET A 338 5.57 -35.13 4.13
N ILE A 339 5.33 -35.17 2.82
CA ILE A 339 4.77 -34.06 2.04
C ILE A 339 3.37 -33.67 2.52
N ALA A 340 2.51 -34.64 2.87
CA ALA A 340 1.17 -34.36 3.38
C ALA A 340 1.20 -33.74 4.79
N PHE A 341 1.98 -34.32 5.71
CA PHE A 341 2.23 -33.75 7.03
C PHE A 341 2.83 -32.34 6.95
N LEU A 342 3.85 -32.18 6.09
CA LEU A 342 4.50 -30.90 5.84
C LEU A 342 3.54 -29.87 5.22
N ALA A 343 2.58 -30.29 4.38
CA ALA A 343 1.54 -29.41 3.85
C ALA A 343 0.59 -28.91 4.95
N ASP A 344 0.28 -29.74 5.96
CA ASP A 344 -0.51 -29.33 7.13
C ASP A 344 0.24 -28.32 8.00
N VAL A 345 1.53 -28.59 8.25
CA VAL A 345 2.43 -27.63 8.92
C VAL A 345 2.47 -26.31 8.14
N LEU A 346 2.65 -26.36 6.83
CA LEU A 346 2.63 -25.16 5.97
C LEU A 346 1.32 -24.40 6.03
N HIS A 347 0.18 -25.09 6.08
CA HIS A 347 -1.12 -24.42 6.17
C HIS A 347 -1.25 -23.61 7.48
N ILE A 348 -0.75 -24.16 8.59
CA ILE A 348 -0.68 -23.45 9.88
C ILE A 348 0.22 -22.22 9.74
N PHE A 349 1.39 -22.37 9.12
CA PHE A 349 2.33 -21.26 8.89
C PHE A 349 1.82 -20.20 7.93
N GLU A 350 1.10 -20.56 6.88
CA GLU A 350 0.49 -19.61 5.94
C GLU A 350 -0.51 -18.70 6.68
N ARG A 351 -1.36 -19.31 7.53
CA ARG A 351 -2.29 -18.55 8.37
C ARG A 351 -1.57 -17.68 9.39
N PHE A 352 -0.54 -18.22 10.04
CA PHE A 352 0.31 -17.46 10.94
C PHE A 352 0.94 -16.26 10.24
N GLN A 353 1.54 -16.46 9.06
CA GLN A 353 2.14 -15.39 8.25
C GLN A 353 1.12 -14.33 7.86
N LYS A 354 -0.07 -14.72 7.39
CA LYS A 354 -1.15 -13.75 7.08
C LYS A 354 -1.54 -12.92 8.30
N ASN A 355 -1.62 -13.54 9.47
CA ASN A 355 -1.89 -12.82 10.72
C ASN A 355 -0.75 -11.88 11.10
N LEU A 356 0.51 -12.30 10.92
CA LEU A 356 1.70 -11.46 11.15
C LEU A 356 1.79 -10.27 10.19
N GLN A 357 1.17 -10.35 9.01
CA GLN A 357 1.10 -9.26 8.02
C GLN A 357 -0.09 -8.31 8.26
N SER A 358 -0.84 -8.50 9.34
CA SER A 358 -1.94 -7.61 9.72
C SER A 358 -1.42 -6.30 10.27
N ASN A 359 -1.99 -5.18 9.79
CA ASN A 359 -1.67 -3.83 10.29
C ASN A 359 -2.02 -3.62 11.77
N LYS A 360 -2.85 -4.50 12.35
CA LYS A 360 -3.25 -4.45 13.77
C LYS A 360 -2.21 -5.08 14.71
N LEU A 361 -1.18 -5.73 14.17
CA LEU A 361 -0.22 -6.49 14.96
C LEU A 361 0.95 -5.60 15.41
N ILE A 362 1.09 -5.50 16.73
CA ILE A 362 2.19 -4.81 17.41
C ILE A 362 3.18 -5.82 17.99
N ILE A 363 4.38 -5.37 18.35
CA ILE A 363 5.47 -6.24 18.82
C ILE A 363 5.07 -7.13 20.02
N ILE A 364 4.26 -6.63 20.96
CA ILE A 364 3.83 -7.42 22.13
C ILE A 364 2.81 -8.53 21.77
N SER A 365 2.04 -8.35 20.70
CA SER A 365 1.08 -9.35 20.24
C SER A 365 1.77 -10.55 19.61
N LEU A 366 3.05 -10.45 19.28
CA LEU A 366 3.80 -11.50 18.60
C LEU A 366 3.91 -12.77 19.46
N ALA A 367 4.20 -12.62 20.76
CA ALA A 367 4.36 -13.73 21.69
C ALA A 367 3.11 -14.61 21.82
N SER A 368 1.92 -13.99 21.87
CA SER A 368 0.66 -14.75 21.95
C SER A 368 0.38 -15.53 20.66
N HIS A 369 0.67 -14.95 19.49
CA HIS A 369 0.50 -15.63 18.20
C HIS A 369 1.49 -16.78 18.02
N VAL A 370 2.76 -16.59 18.41
CA VAL A 370 3.78 -17.65 18.42
C VAL A 370 3.34 -18.79 19.34
N THR A 371 2.86 -18.47 20.55
CA THR A 371 2.36 -19.46 21.52
C THR A 371 1.17 -20.25 20.96
N ALA A 372 0.22 -19.59 20.29
CA ALA A 372 -0.92 -20.25 19.65
C ALA A 372 -0.48 -21.21 18.53
N VAL A 373 0.50 -20.81 17.71
CA VAL A 373 1.06 -21.68 16.66
C VAL A 373 1.80 -22.87 17.28
N LYS A 374 2.66 -22.65 18.28
CA LYS A 374 3.36 -23.74 18.98
C LYS A 374 2.38 -24.74 19.57
N LYS A 375 1.29 -24.27 20.18
CA LYS A 375 0.21 -25.14 20.70
C LYS A 375 -0.42 -25.97 19.59
N THR A 376 -0.70 -25.36 18.44
CA THR A 376 -1.26 -26.06 17.28
C THR A 376 -0.28 -27.11 16.73
N LEU A 377 1.01 -26.76 16.64
CA LEU A 377 2.07 -27.67 16.20
C LEU A 377 2.26 -28.85 17.17
N ASN A 378 2.18 -28.63 18.48
CA ASN A 378 2.23 -29.69 19.48
C ASN A 378 1.08 -30.70 19.31
N GLY A 379 -0.11 -30.22 18.94
CA GLY A 379 -1.24 -31.10 18.61
C GLY A 379 -0.89 -32.10 17.50
N LEU A 380 -0.11 -31.65 16.50
CA LEU A 380 0.31 -32.51 15.38
C LEU A 380 1.29 -33.63 15.76
N GLU A 381 1.88 -33.63 16.96
CA GLU A 381 2.73 -34.74 17.40
C GLU A 381 1.90 -36.02 17.53
N SER A 382 0.69 -35.91 18.06
CA SER A 382 -0.20 -37.04 18.37
C SER A 382 -1.44 -37.13 17.50
N GLU A 383 -1.86 -36.03 16.86
CA GLU A 383 -3.10 -35.94 16.09
C GLU A 383 -2.84 -35.49 14.65
N ILE A 384 -3.75 -35.82 13.74
CA ILE A 384 -3.75 -35.30 12.37
C ILE A 384 -4.56 -34.00 12.35
N LEU A 385 -4.14 -33.02 11.56
CA LEU A 385 -4.91 -31.79 11.39
C LEU A 385 -6.29 -32.10 10.77
N LEU A 386 -7.36 -31.75 11.48
CA LEU A 386 -8.74 -31.90 10.99
C LEU A 386 -8.97 -31.08 9.71
N GLY A 387 -9.47 -31.74 8.66
CA GLY A 387 -9.59 -31.21 7.30
C GLY A 387 -8.26 -31.11 6.54
N GLY A 388 -7.17 -31.57 7.13
CA GLY A 388 -5.80 -31.43 6.62
C GLY A 388 -5.45 -32.35 5.45
N PHE A 389 -4.29 -32.11 4.85
CA PHE A 389 -3.72 -32.89 3.76
C PHE A 389 -3.38 -34.31 4.17
N GLU A 390 -2.90 -34.54 5.40
CA GLU A 390 -2.61 -35.87 5.90
C GLU A 390 -3.89 -36.68 6.12
N GLU A 391 -4.95 -36.09 6.67
CA GLU A 391 -6.27 -36.74 6.80
C GLU A 391 -6.86 -37.06 5.42
N ASN A 392 -6.79 -36.09 4.50
CA ASN A 392 -7.25 -36.25 3.13
C ASN A 392 -6.47 -37.33 2.37
N LEU A 393 -5.16 -37.45 2.62
CA LEU A 393 -4.33 -38.51 2.04
C LEU A 393 -4.74 -39.85 2.64
N ALA A 394 -4.84 -39.96 3.96
CA ALA A 394 -5.26 -41.18 4.66
C ALA A 394 -6.62 -41.68 4.15
N ALA A 395 -7.59 -40.80 3.96
CA ALA A 395 -8.93 -41.14 3.46
C ALA A 395 -8.93 -41.65 1.99
N LYS A 396 -7.92 -41.30 1.20
CA LYS A 396 -7.80 -41.66 -0.23
C LYS A 396 -6.87 -42.85 -0.47
N VAL A 397 -6.12 -43.27 0.55
CA VAL A 397 -5.23 -44.43 0.51
C VAL A 397 -6.02 -45.66 0.90
N THR A 398 -6.02 -46.67 0.04
CA THR A 398 -6.68 -47.96 0.28
C THR A 398 -5.65 -49.09 0.26
N ILE A 399 -5.77 -50.02 1.20
CA ILE A 399 -4.93 -51.24 1.24
C ILE A 399 -5.70 -52.36 0.56
N GLY A 400 -5.17 -52.87 -0.55
CA GLY A 400 -5.72 -54.04 -1.24
C GLY A 400 -5.52 -55.32 -0.43
N GLN A 401 -6.26 -56.39 -0.76
CA GLN A 401 -6.17 -57.69 -0.10
C GLN A 401 -4.74 -58.28 -0.08
N ASP A 402 -3.92 -57.91 -1.07
CA ASP A 402 -2.53 -58.35 -1.21
C ASP A 402 -1.50 -57.46 -0.49
N LYS A 403 -1.93 -56.59 0.44
CA LYS A 403 -1.11 -55.57 1.12
C LYS A 403 -0.52 -54.48 0.21
N ARG A 404 -0.92 -54.42 -1.06
CA ARG A 404 -0.56 -53.34 -2.00
C ARG A 404 -1.29 -52.05 -1.62
N ILE A 405 -0.59 -50.93 -1.68
CA ILE A 405 -1.13 -49.62 -1.33
C ILE A 405 -1.59 -48.92 -2.61
N PHE A 406 -2.83 -48.46 -2.62
CA PHE A 406 -3.41 -47.72 -3.74
C PHE A 406 -3.79 -46.31 -3.33
N LEU A 407 -3.58 -45.34 -4.21
CA LEU A 407 -4.12 -43.98 -4.12
C LEU A 407 -5.08 -43.76 -5.29
N LYS A 408 -6.38 -43.64 -5.03
CA LYS A 408 -7.42 -43.48 -6.08
C LYS A 408 -7.23 -44.46 -7.26
N SER A 409 -7.08 -45.75 -6.95
CA SER A 409 -6.88 -46.84 -7.93
C SER A 409 -5.50 -46.91 -8.60
N ILE A 410 -4.55 -46.04 -8.27
CA ILE A 410 -3.15 -46.12 -8.73
C ILE A 410 -2.33 -46.86 -7.67
N GLU A 411 -1.69 -47.97 -8.06
CA GLU A 411 -0.76 -48.70 -7.19
C GLU A 411 0.48 -47.84 -6.91
N LEU A 412 0.76 -47.58 -5.64
CA LEU A 412 1.98 -46.90 -5.22
C LEU A 412 3.12 -47.92 -5.21
N LEU A 413 4.06 -47.78 -6.13
CA LEU A 413 5.24 -48.63 -6.20
C LEU A 413 6.16 -48.33 -4.99
N GLU A 414 6.55 -49.37 -4.24
CA GLU A 414 7.67 -49.23 -3.31
C GLU A 414 8.94 -48.87 -4.12
N GLY A 415 9.49 -47.68 -3.87
CA GLY A 415 10.74 -47.27 -4.48
C GLY A 415 11.84 -48.29 -4.14
N LYS A 416 12.69 -48.62 -5.13
CA LYS A 416 13.88 -49.45 -4.88
C LYS A 416 14.70 -48.80 -3.78
N LYS A 417 14.81 -49.50 -2.64
CA LYS A 417 15.61 -49.09 -1.48
C LYS A 417 17.05 -48.81 -1.92
N THR A 418 17.43 -47.54 -2.04
CA THR A 418 18.84 -47.14 -2.07
C THR A 418 19.41 -47.33 -0.67
N ARG A 419 20.72 -47.58 -0.54
CA ARG A 419 21.42 -47.90 0.73
C ARG A 419 21.26 -46.87 1.86
N LEU A 420 20.66 -45.71 1.60
CA LEU A 420 20.27 -44.71 2.62
C LEU A 420 18.91 -45.02 3.28
N GLY A 421 18.05 -45.85 2.68
CA GLY A 421 16.67 -46.11 3.11
C GLY A 421 16.47 -47.31 4.04
N GLU A 422 17.54 -47.97 4.53
CA GLU A 422 17.42 -49.10 5.47
C GLU A 422 17.17 -48.66 6.93
N ARG A 423 17.20 -47.36 7.24
CA ARG A 423 16.94 -46.84 8.60
C ARG A 423 15.63 -46.07 8.79
N GLU A 424 14.86 -45.77 7.74
CA GLU A 424 13.83 -44.71 7.82
C GLU A 424 12.37 -45.17 7.77
N GLN A 425 12.08 -46.45 7.48
CA GLN A 425 10.69 -46.89 7.30
C GLN A 425 9.91 -47.04 8.63
N ASP A 426 10.62 -47.17 9.76
CA ASP A 426 10.04 -47.28 11.10
C ASP A 426 10.07 -45.97 11.93
N ASP A 427 10.56 -44.87 11.36
CA ASP A 427 10.85 -43.65 12.13
C ASP A 427 9.91 -42.47 11.83
N PHE A 428 8.82 -42.62 11.06
CA PHE A 428 7.94 -41.47 10.72
C PHE A 428 7.43 -40.70 11.95
N PRO A 429 6.98 -41.34 13.06
CA PRO A 429 6.63 -40.62 14.28
C PRO A 429 7.81 -39.83 14.87
N ASN A 430 9.03 -40.39 14.82
CA ASN A 430 10.23 -39.73 15.30
C ASN A 430 10.69 -38.61 14.34
N LEU A 431 10.59 -38.78 13.02
CA LEU A 431 10.83 -37.74 12.03
C LEU A 431 9.82 -36.59 12.17
N ARG A 432 8.53 -36.91 12.38
CA ARG A 432 7.50 -35.92 12.72
C ARG A 432 7.87 -35.15 13.97
N LYS A 433 8.21 -35.85 15.06
CA LYS A 433 8.64 -35.23 16.32
C LYS A 433 9.89 -34.38 16.14
N GLN A 434 10.89 -34.86 15.41
CA GLN A 434 12.11 -34.11 15.09
C GLN A 434 11.79 -32.86 14.27
N CYS A 435 10.92 -32.95 13.25
CA CYS A 435 10.47 -31.80 12.46
C CYS A 435 9.75 -30.76 13.33
N LEU A 436 8.78 -31.18 14.14
CA LEU A 436 8.04 -30.28 15.03
C LEU A 436 8.96 -29.63 16.06
N THR A 437 9.84 -30.41 16.68
CA THR A 437 10.83 -29.90 17.65
C THR A 437 11.75 -28.89 16.99
N SER A 438 12.31 -29.21 15.82
CA SER A 438 13.18 -28.31 15.05
C SER A 438 12.49 -27.00 14.71
N ILE A 439 11.23 -27.06 14.25
CA ILE A 439 10.43 -25.87 13.94
C ILE A 439 10.14 -25.04 15.20
N GLN A 440 9.83 -25.68 16.32
CA GLN A 440 9.56 -24.98 17.57
C GLN A 440 10.81 -24.32 18.14
N THR A 441 11.93 -25.04 18.15
CA THR A 441 13.24 -24.47 18.52
C THR A 441 13.56 -23.29 17.62
N PHE A 442 13.33 -23.40 16.32
CA PHE A 442 13.52 -22.30 15.39
C PHE A 442 12.61 -21.11 15.69
N LEU A 443 11.32 -21.34 16.00
CA LEU A 443 10.42 -20.26 16.43
C LEU A 443 10.95 -19.58 17.70
N ASP A 444 11.39 -20.35 18.69
CA ASP A 444 11.93 -19.83 19.94
C ASP A 444 13.22 -19.02 19.71
N GLU A 445 14.16 -19.53 18.93
CA GLU A 445 15.38 -18.81 18.56
C GLU A 445 15.09 -17.52 17.80
N ARG A 446 14.08 -17.52 16.91
CA ARG A 446 13.79 -16.35 16.07
C ARG A 446 12.99 -15.27 16.78
N PHE A 447 12.07 -15.65 17.66
CA PHE A 447 11.21 -14.71 18.38
C PHE A 447 11.76 -14.33 19.75
N SER A 448 12.75 -15.06 20.28
CA SER A 448 13.49 -14.65 21.50
C SER A 448 14.33 -13.40 21.30
N VAL A 449 14.67 -13.05 20.05
CA VAL A 449 15.34 -11.77 19.72
C VAL A 449 14.54 -10.57 20.23
N ASP A 450 13.21 -10.69 20.26
CA ASP A 450 12.31 -9.64 20.71
C ASP A 450 11.90 -9.79 22.19
N ALA A 451 12.41 -10.80 22.90
CA ALA A 451 11.97 -11.13 24.26
C ALA A 451 12.13 -9.95 25.22
N ASN A 452 13.27 -9.25 25.17
CA ASN A 452 13.51 -8.08 26.04
C ASN A 452 12.49 -6.95 25.79
N TYR A 453 12.07 -6.74 24.53
CA TYR A 453 11.02 -5.76 24.21
C TYR A 453 9.68 -6.21 24.77
N VAL A 454 9.30 -7.48 24.58
CA VAL A 454 8.03 -8.01 25.07
C VAL A 454 7.98 -7.98 26.60
N GLU A 455 9.02 -8.44 27.28
CA GLU A 455 9.12 -8.46 28.75
C GLU A 455 9.06 -7.05 29.36
N THR A 456 9.60 -6.05 28.67
CA THR A 456 9.62 -4.66 29.15
C THR A 456 8.32 -3.92 28.83
N ILE A 457 7.78 -4.08 27.62
CA ILE A 457 6.69 -3.27 27.10
C ILE A 457 5.31 -3.88 27.41
N ALA A 458 5.18 -5.22 27.46
CA ALA A 458 3.88 -5.86 27.72
C ALA A 458 3.27 -5.49 29.09
N PRO A 459 4.04 -5.43 30.20
CA PRO A 459 3.51 -4.98 31.49
C PRO A 459 3.01 -3.54 31.47
N PHE A 460 3.68 -2.67 30.71
CA PHE A 460 3.32 -1.25 30.54
C PHE A 460 1.99 -1.08 29.81
N ILE A 461 1.76 -1.83 28.72
CA ILE A 461 0.49 -1.74 27.96
C ILE A 461 -0.68 -2.36 28.72
N ALA A 462 -0.42 -3.28 29.64
CA ALA A 462 -1.48 -3.92 30.42
C ALA A 462 -2.14 -2.97 31.44
N PHE A 463 -1.57 -1.79 31.70
CA PHE A 463 -2.05 -0.80 32.68
C PHE A 463 -2.46 -1.45 34.01
N SER A 464 -1.67 -2.42 34.48
CA SER A 464 -2.03 -3.21 35.66
C SER A 464 -1.54 -2.53 36.93
N GLN A 465 -2.41 -2.40 37.94
CA GLN A 465 -2.07 -1.85 39.26
C GLN A 465 -1.09 -2.74 40.06
N THR A 466 -0.84 -3.97 39.61
CA THR A 466 -0.07 -5.00 40.31
C THR A 466 1.27 -5.34 39.66
N ALA A 467 1.56 -4.83 38.46
CA ALA A 467 2.87 -4.97 37.83
C ALA A 467 3.57 -3.62 37.90
N ASP A 468 4.69 -3.57 38.63
CA ASP A 468 5.66 -2.48 38.54
C ASP A 468 6.26 -2.51 37.14
N ALA A 469 5.50 -2.04 36.14
CA ALA A 469 6.04 -1.73 34.83
C ALA A 469 7.23 -0.80 35.10
N ASP A 470 8.42 -1.23 34.69
CA ASP A 470 9.63 -0.43 34.86
C ASP A 470 9.56 0.73 33.85
N ILE A 471 8.87 1.79 34.25
CA ILE A 471 8.61 2.97 33.42
C ILE A 471 9.92 3.58 32.94
N LYS A 472 10.97 3.51 33.77
CA LYS A 472 12.29 3.97 33.40
C LYS A 472 12.87 3.09 32.28
N LYS A 473 12.78 1.76 32.39
CA LYS A 473 13.23 0.86 31.31
C LYS A 473 12.42 1.01 30.02
N VAL A 474 11.10 1.21 30.11
CA VAL A 474 10.24 1.51 28.95
C VAL A 474 10.64 2.82 28.30
N HIS A 475 10.88 3.86 29.10
CA HIS A 475 11.35 5.17 28.66
C HIS A 475 12.69 5.08 27.95
N GLU A 476 13.70 4.46 28.57
CA GLU A 476 15.03 4.24 27.97
C GLU A 476 14.96 3.47 26.64
N MET A 477 14.01 2.53 26.54
CA MET A 477 13.83 1.68 25.36
C MET A 477 13.05 2.37 24.22
N THR A 478 12.06 3.20 24.54
CA THR A 478 11.09 3.71 23.55
C THR A 478 11.15 5.21 23.35
N ALA A 479 11.50 6.00 24.37
CA ALA A 479 11.52 7.45 24.30
C ALA A 479 12.46 8.14 25.30
N PRO A 480 13.78 7.91 25.22
CA PRO A 480 14.74 8.55 26.13
C PRO A 480 14.76 10.09 26.00
N ASP A 481 14.29 10.61 24.87
CA ASP A 481 14.16 12.04 24.53
C ASP A 481 12.97 12.74 25.22
N VAL A 482 12.03 11.97 25.76
CA VAL A 482 10.86 12.49 26.47
C VAL A 482 11.22 12.77 27.93
N PRO A 483 10.70 13.84 28.58
CA PRO A 483 10.94 14.03 30.02
C PRO A 483 10.37 12.88 30.86
N LEU A 484 11.25 12.04 31.45
CA LEU A 484 10.86 10.86 32.24
C LEU A 484 9.87 11.20 33.37
N ALA A 485 10.06 12.33 34.04
CA ALA A 485 9.20 12.76 35.14
C ALA A 485 7.74 12.99 34.67
N ASN A 486 7.55 13.65 33.53
CA ASN A 486 6.23 13.91 32.96
C ASN A 486 5.58 12.62 32.48
N PHE A 487 6.35 11.79 31.76
CA PHE A 487 5.89 10.48 31.28
C PHE A 487 5.42 9.58 32.44
N ALA A 488 6.21 9.48 33.50
CA ALA A 488 5.87 8.66 34.66
C ALA A 488 4.63 9.18 35.40
N LEU A 489 4.50 10.50 35.53
CA LEU A 489 3.32 11.12 36.15
C LEU A 489 2.06 10.82 35.34
N GLN A 490 2.08 11.06 34.02
CA GLN A 490 0.95 10.80 33.12
C GLN A 490 0.54 9.33 33.09
N TYR A 491 1.51 8.40 33.06
CA TYR A 491 1.21 6.98 33.14
C TYR A 491 0.53 6.62 34.47
N GLY A 492 1.03 7.18 35.59
CA GLY A 492 0.43 7.02 36.91
C GLY A 492 -1.00 7.54 36.99
N GLU A 493 -1.30 8.68 36.37
CA GLU A 493 -2.66 9.23 36.29
C GLU A 493 -3.62 8.29 35.54
N ILE A 494 -3.19 7.72 34.42
CA ILE A 494 -4.01 6.75 33.66
C ILE A 494 -4.26 5.47 34.46
N CYS A 495 -3.24 4.94 35.15
CA CYS A 495 -3.38 3.74 35.98
C CYS A 495 -4.34 3.94 37.17
N ASN A 496 -4.49 5.18 37.62
CA ASN A 496 -5.39 5.58 38.70
C ASN A 496 -6.69 6.22 38.19
N HIS A 497 -6.92 6.26 36.88
CA HIS A 497 -8.11 6.87 36.31
C HIS A 497 -9.36 6.06 36.69
N PRO A 498 -10.51 6.69 37.02
CA PRO A 498 -11.75 5.99 37.37
C PRO A 498 -12.19 4.95 36.33
N ASP A 499 -11.98 5.28 35.05
CA ASP A 499 -12.30 4.40 33.91
C ASP A 499 -11.17 3.43 33.51
N MET A 500 -10.20 3.15 34.38
CA MET A 500 -9.04 2.30 34.05
C MET A 500 -9.44 0.92 33.49
N GLN A 501 -10.55 0.34 33.95
CA GLN A 501 -11.06 -0.94 33.41
C GLN A 501 -11.41 -0.84 31.92
N LYS A 502 -11.99 0.30 31.50
CA LYS A 502 -12.28 0.57 30.09
C LYS A 502 -10.99 0.65 29.28
N TYR A 503 -9.96 1.33 29.80
CA TYR A 503 -8.67 1.44 29.11
C TYR A 503 -7.97 0.09 28.91
N LYS A 504 -8.19 -0.91 29.78
CA LYS A 504 -7.64 -2.26 29.61
C LYS A 504 -8.27 -3.06 28.48
N GLU A 505 -9.51 -2.75 28.13
CA GLU A 505 -10.24 -3.42 27.05
C GLU A 505 -9.93 -2.80 25.68
N LEU A 506 -9.40 -1.57 25.66
CA LEU A 506 -9.04 -0.85 24.45
C LEU A 506 -7.69 -1.29 23.89
N SER A 507 -7.58 -1.32 22.57
CA SER A 507 -6.30 -1.39 21.88
C SER A 507 -5.49 -0.10 22.08
N ILE A 508 -4.17 -0.18 21.93
CA ILE A 508 -3.29 1.00 22.05
C ILE A 508 -3.74 2.13 21.14
N SER A 509 -4.17 1.83 19.91
CA SER A 509 -4.66 2.83 18.96
C SER A 509 -5.90 3.55 19.48
N GLU A 510 -6.84 2.85 20.11
CA GLU A 510 -8.04 3.44 20.70
C GLU A 510 -7.72 4.28 21.94
N ILE A 511 -6.72 3.85 22.73
CA ILE A 511 -6.23 4.63 23.87
C ILE A 511 -5.62 5.95 23.38
N ILE A 512 -4.74 5.91 22.36
CA ILE A 512 -4.14 7.10 21.76
C ILE A 512 -5.24 8.06 21.26
N LEU A 513 -6.21 7.55 20.51
CA LEU A 513 -7.33 8.36 20.00
C LEU A 513 -8.13 9.01 21.14
N THR A 514 -8.35 8.28 22.23
CA THR A 514 -9.07 8.78 23.40
C THR A 514 -8.30 9.92 24.08
N LEU A 515 -6.98 9.76 24.28
CA LEU A 515 -6.14 10.78 24.92
C LEU A 515 -5.93 12.01 24.02
N ALA A 516 -5.85 11.81 22.70
CA ALA A 516 -5.63 12.87 21.72
C ALA A 516 -6.90 13.62 21.30
N LYS A 517 -8.08 13.26 21.83
CA LYS A 517 -9.40 13.75 21.37
C LYS A 517 -9.58 15.27 21.50
N SER A 518 -9.01 15.89 22.53
CA SER A 518 -9.10 17.34 22.77
C SER A 518 -7.71 17.96 22.87
N ASN A 519 -7.60 19.27 22.60
CA ASN A 519 -6.32 19.99 22.76
C ASN A 519 -5.79 19.91 24.19
N GLU A 520 -6.68 20.01 25.17
CA GLU A 520 -6.33 20.01 26.59
C GLU A 520 -5.78 18.65 27.01
N THR A 521 -6.50 17.55 26.70
CA THR A 521 -6.04 16.19 27.02
C THR A 521 -4.77 15.81 26.26
N ARG A 522 -4.66 16.26 25.00
CA ARG A 522 -3.48 15.99 24.17
C ARG A 522 -2.22 16.65 24.72
N GLU A 523 -2.29 17.90 25.16
CA GLU A 523 -1.12 18.55 25.76
C GLU A 523 -0.82 17.98 27.14
N HIS A 524 -1.85 17.61 27.90
CA HIS A 524 -1.70 17.01 29.22
C HIS A 524 -1.05 15.61 29.20
N TYR A 525 -1.35 14.78 28.19
CA TYR A 525 -0.82 13.41 28.04
C TYR A 525 0.23 13.26 26.93
N LYS A 526 0.86 14.36 26.51
CA LYS A 526 1.72 14.41 25.32
C LYS A 526 2.84 13.37 25.32
N GLU A 527 3.54 13.23 26.44
CA GLU A 527 4.64 12.30 26.62
C GLU A 527 4.19 10.83 26.55
N LEU A 528 3.08 10.50 27.24
CA LEU A 528 2.48 9.17 27.20
C LEU A 528 1.95 8.83 25.80
N ILE A 529 1.26 9.76 25.14
CA ILE A 529 0.79 9.62 23.75
C ILE A 529 1.97 9.34 22.82
N THR A 530 3.10 10.04 23.00
CA THR A 530 4.31 9.85 22.20
C THR A 530 4.85 8.43 22.34
N VAL A 531 5.00 7.93 23.57
CA VAL A 531 5.48 6.57 23.85
C VAL A 531 4.54 5.51 23.27
N LEU A 532 3.24 5.61 23.53
CA LEU A 532 2.23 4.68 23.01
C LEU A 532 2.22 4.67 21.47
N SER A 533 2.36 5.83 20.84
CA SER A 533 2.41 5.96 19.38
C SER A 533 3.65 5.28 18.80
N ARG A 534 4.82 5.39 19.45
CA ARG A 534 6.04 4.69 19.01
C ARG A 534 5.91 3.18 19.10
N ILE A 535 5.24 2.67 20.14
CA ILE A 535 4.97 1.24 20.26
C ILE A 535 3.97 0.77 19.19
N ALA A 536 2.91 1.53 18.94
CA ALA A 536 1.93 1.24 17.88
C ALA A 536 2.57 1.25 16.47
N ALA A 537 3.57 2.12 16.24
CA ALA A 537 4.36 2.19 15.02
C ALA A 537 5.10 0.90 14.69
N ALA A 538 5.58 0.22 15.72
CA ALA A 538 6.54 -0.86 15.64
C ALA A 538 5.88 -2.18 15.20
N THR A 539 5.45 -2.22 13.94
CA THR A 539 4.88 -3.44 13.34
C THR A 539 5.98 -4.41 12.90
N PRO A 540 5.90 -5.71 13.22
CA PRO A 540 6.98 -6.66 13.01
C PRO A 540 7.02 -7.26 11.58
N HIS A 541 6.57 -6.53 10.55
CA HIS A 541 6.55 -7.03 9.16
C HIS A 541 6.88 -5.97 8.11
N SER A 542 7.35 -6.42 6.94
CA SER A 542 7.66 -5.60 5.76
C SER A 542 6.66 -5.69 4.62
N ALA A 543 5.55 -6.42 4.81
CA ALA A 543 4.56 -6.76 3.76
C ALA A 543 4.11 -5.58 2.88
N ASP A 544 4.13 -4.36 3.42
CA ASP A 544 3.73 -3.19 2.65
C ASP A 544 4.70 -2.87 1.48
N VAL A 545 5.99 -3.23 1.56
CA VAL A 545 6.93 -3.11 0.43
C VAL A 545 6.64 -4.13 -0.66
N GLU A 546 6.34 -5.37 -0.27
CA GLU A 546 5.99 -6.41 -1.22
C GLU A 546 4.73 -6.02 -2.03
N ARG A 547 3.78 -5.32 -1.39
CA ARG A 547 2.62 -4.72 -2.08
C ARG A 547 3.04 -3.65 -3.10
N CYS A 548 4.03 -2.81 -2.79
CA CYS A 548 4.61 -1.85 -3.75
C CYS A 548 5.28 -2.52 -4.93
N ILE A 549 6.06 -3.58 -4.71
CA ILE A 549 6.65 -4.36 -5.79
C ILE A 549 5.55 -4.97 -6.66
N SER A 550 4.49 -5.51 -6.06
CA SER A 550 3.32 -6.02 -6.80
C SER A 550 2.67 -4.93 -7.66
N ALA A 551 2.51 -3.72 -7.13
CA ALA A 551 2.00 -2.58 -7.88
C ALA A 551 2.91 -2.21 -9.06
N ASN A 552 4.24 -2.18 -8.88
CA ASN A 552 5.15 -1.93 -10.00
C ASN A 552 5.08 -3.03 -11.08
N ASN A 553 4.90 -4.29 -10.68
CA ASN A 553 4.72 -5.39 -11.63
C ASN A 553 3.41 -5.27 -12.43
N ARG A 554 2.35 -4.67 -11.88
CA ARG A 554 1.14 -4.32 -12.63
C ARG A 554 1.39 -3.16 -13.61
N LEU A 555 2.24 -2.21 -13.22
CA LEU A 555 2.62 -1.08 -14.04
C LEU A 555 3.48 -1.50 -15.25
N LYS A 556 4.54 -2.29 -15.02
CA LYS A 556 5.45 -2.83 -16.05
C LYS A 556 4.92 -4.12 -16.68
N THR A 557 3.86 -4.00 -17.47
CA THR A 557 3.42 -5.08 -18.35
C THR A 557 4.42 -5.32 -19.49
N LYS A 558 4.28 -6.43 -20.23
CA LYS A 558 5.11 -6.72 -21.42
C LYS A 558 5.13 -5.56 -22.43
N LEU A 559 4.00 -4.86 -22.57
CA LEU A 559 3.84 -3.71 -23.47
C LEU A 559 4.47 -2.42 -22.93
N ARG A 560 4.74 -2.34 -21.62
CA ARG A 560 5.31 -1.19 -20.91
C ARG A 560 6.68 -1.51 -20.34
N SER A 561 7.36 -2.40 -21.04
CA SER A 561 8.64 -2.95 -20.68
C SER A 561 9.74 -1.88 -20.63
N SER A 562 9.72 -1.00 -21.62
CA SER A 562 10.65 0.11 -21.82
C SER A 562 10.37 1.34 -20.94
N LEU A 563 9.44 1.26 -19.98
CA LEU A 563 9.15 2.38 -19.09
C LEU A 563 10.42 2.75 -18.30
N LYS A 564 10.79 4.04 -18.34
CA LYS A 564 11.93 4.57 -17.61
C LYS A 564 11.62 4.60 -16.11
N VAL A 565 12.63 4.36 -15.27
CA VAL A 565 12.48 4.36 -13.80
C VAL A 565 11.99 5.69 -13.25
N GLU A 566 12.40 6.81 -13.83
CA GLU A 566 11.86 8.13 -13.49
C GLU A 566 10.33 8.19 -13.63
N LYS A 567 9.79 7.56 -14.68
CA LYS A 567 8.35 7.53 -14.96
C LYS A 567 7.62 6.55 -14.03
N GLU A 568 8.24 5.41 -13.73
CA GLU A 568 7.76 4.46 -12.70
C GLU A 568 7.64 5.16 -11.33
N ASN A 569 8.69 5.88 -10.92
CA ASN A 569 8.73 6.63 -9.68
C ASN A 569 7.59 7.64 -9.55
N LYS A 570 7.41 8.52 -10.54
CA LYS A 570 6.33 9.51 -10.52
C LYS A 570 4.95 8.85 -10.43
N THR A 571 4.75 7.76 -11.19
CA THR A 571 3.47 7.03 -11.22
C THR A 571 3.16 6.40 -9.87
N LEU A 572 4.14 5.69 -9.30
CA LEU A 572 3.95 5.01 -8.01
C LEU A 572 3.91 5.98 -6.84
N PHE A 573 4.57 7.15 -6.94
CA PHE A 573 4.45 8.23 -5.97
C PHE A 573 3.01 8.72 -5.89
N ILE A 574 2.36 8.98 -7.05
CA ILE A 574 0.94 9.34 -7.08
C ILE A 574 0.07 8.20 -6.53
N HIS A 575 0.38 6.96 -6.90
CA HIS A 575 -0.37 5.78 -6.45
C HIS A 575 -0.38 5.65 -4.92
N TYR A 576 0.79 5.73 -4.28
CA TYR A 576 0.94 5.48 -2.85
C TYR A 576 0.76 6.72 -1.97
N ASN A 577 1.37 7.85 -2.36
CA ASN A 577 1.56 8.97 -1.44
C ASN A 577 0.45 10.01 -1.51
N MET A 578 -0.18 10.15 -2.69
CA MET A 578 -1.18 11.19 -2.90
C MET A 578 -2.57 10.75 -2.42
N PRO A 579 -3.46 11.69 -2.08
CA PRO A 579 -4.83 11.39 -1.65
C PRO A 579 -5.64 10.56 -2.67
N SER A 580 -6.85 10.17 -2.28
CA SER A 580 -7.75 9.45 -3.18
C SER A 580 -8.20 10.28 -4.39
N VAL A 581 -8.77 9.58 -5.37
CA VAL A 581 -9.46 10.18 -6.52
C VAL A 581 -10.72 10.94 -6.13
N ALA A 582 -11.18 10.92 -4.87
CA ALA A 582 -12.24 11.83 -4.42
C ALA A 582 -11.66 13.13 -3.84
N GLU A 583 -10.56 13.05 -3.08
CA GLU A 583 -10.03 14.16 -2.26
C GLU A 583 -9.06 15.10 -2.98
N TRP A 584 -8.22 14.58 -3.86
CA TRP A 584 -7.23 15.40 -4.59
C TRP A 584 -7.83 16.52 -5.48
N THR A 585 -7.23 17.71 -5.49
CA THR A 585 -7.64 18.82 -6.37
C THR A 585 -6.48 19.27 -7.27
N PRO A 586 -6.72 19.55 -8.57
CA PRO A 586 -5.65 19.90 -9.51
C PRO A 586 -5.12 21.33 -9.35
N GLU A 587 -5.74 22.18 -8.51
CA GLU A 587 -5.51 23.62 -8.49
C GLU A 587 -4.04 24.02 -8.26
N LYS A 588 -3.41 23.55 -7.17
CA LYS A 588 -2.00 23.85 -6.84
C LYS A 588 -1.06 23.43 -8.00
N ALA A 589 -1.29 22.24 -8.57
CA ALA A 589 -0.50 21.73 -9.69
C ALA A 589 -0.74 22.53 -10.98
N ALA A 590 -1.98 22.87 -11.31
CA ALA A 590 -2.33 23.58 -12.52
C ALA A 590 -1.81 25.03 -12.50
N GLN A 591 -1.86 25.68 -11.34
CA GLN A 591 -1.23 26.99 -11.15
C GLN A 591 0.29 26.91 -11.33
N LEU A 592 0.95 25.93 -10.69
CA LEU A 592 2.38 25.70 -10.85
C LEU A 592 2.77 25.48 -12.32
N PHE A 593 2.00 24.66 -13.03
CA PHE A 593 2.22 24.39 -14.45
C PHE A 593 2.15 25.66 -15.32
N LEU A 594 1.18 26.53 -15.05
CA LEU A 594 0.99 27.77 -15.79
C LEU A 594 2.06 28.82 -15.46
N ILE A 595 2.62 28.80 -14.25
CA ILE A 595 3.71 29.69 -13.82
C ILE A 595 5.04 29.26 -14.46
N GLU A 596 5.35 27.96 -14.42
CA GLU A 596 6.64 27.43 -14.90
C GLU A 596 6.73 27.39 -16.43
N LYS A 597 5.60 27.25 -17.11
CA LYS A 597 5.58 27.20 -18.56
C LYS A 597 5.72 28.60 -19.14
N GLU A 598 6.91 28.91 -19.65
CA GLU A 598 7.07 30.03 -20.57
C GLU A 598 6.01 29.89 -21.67
N ARG A 599 5.17 30.92 -21.82
CA ARG A 599 4.22 30.99 -22.93
C ARG A 599 5.05 30.95 -24.20
N ARG A 600 5.14 29.78 -24.86
CA ARG A 600 5.74 29.68 -26.19
C ARG A 600 5.06 30.76 -27.02
N SER A 601 5.82 31.77 -27.45
CA SER A 601 5.29 32.76 -28.38
C SER A 601 4.76 31.95 -29.55
N ARG A 602 3.46 32.09 -29.85
CA ARG A 602 2.96 31.63 -31.12
C ARG A 602 3.66 32.51 -32.15
N ASN A 603 4.80 32.05 -32.67
CA ASN A 603 5.24 32.48 -33.98
C ASN A 603 4.22 31.88 -34.96
N VAL A 604 3.11 32.61 -35.11
CA VAL A 604 1.95 32.28 -35.96
C VAL A 604 2.35 32.10 -37.42
N SER A 605 3.58 32.48 -37.81
CA SER A 605 4.05 32.39 -39.19
C SER A 605 4.56 31.01 -39.62
N THR A 606 4.80 30.03 -38.73
CA THR A 606 5.36 28.72 -39.13
C THR A 606 4.66 27.48 -38.58
N ALA A 607 3.68 27.62 -37.68
CA ALA A 607 2.86 26.50 -37.23
C ALA A 607 1.82 26.14 -38.31
N LYS A 608 2.22 25.40 -39.36
CA LYS A 608 1.29 24.71 -40.26
C LYS A 608 0.31 23.92 -39.39
N GLU A 609 -0.99 24.22 -39.50
CA GLU A 609 -2.10 23.71 -38.68
C GLU A 609 -2.27 22.16 -38.67
N GLY A 610 -1.40 21.41 -39.34
CA GLY A 610 -1.43 19.94 -39.42
C GLY A 610 -0.37 19.17 -38.61
N LYS A 611 0.74 19.77 -38.18
CA LYS A 611 1.88 19.03 -37.58
C LYS A 611 1.55 18.19 -36.32
N PRO A 612 0.62 18.58 -35.42
CA PRO A 612 0.26 17.74 -34.28
C PRO A 612 -0.55 16.50 -34.67
N ARG A 613 -1.36 16.58 -35.75
CA ARG A 613 -2.23 15.48 -36.21
C ARG A 613 -1.49 14.45 -37.06
N THR A 614 -0.30 14.78 -37.56
CA THR A 614 0.56 13.88 -38.34
C THR A 614 1.52 13.06 -37.48
N GLN A 615 1.51 13.23 -36.15
CA GLN A 615 2.47 12.52 -35.29
C GLN A 615 2.11 11.02 -35.18
N PRO A 616 3.08 10.10 -35.26
CA PRO A 616 2.82 8.66 -35.39
C PRO A 616 1.96 8.06 -34.27
N TYR A 617 2.02 8.62 -33.07
CA TYR A 617 1.23 8.12 -31.93
C TYR A 617 -0.27 8.46 -32.03
N PHE A 618 -0.70 9.28 -32.99
CA PHE A 618 -2.10 9.48 -33.34
C PHE A 618 -2.58 8.66 -34.55
N ALA A 619 -1.79 7.71 -35.05
CA ALA A 619 -2.11 6.90 -36.23
C ALA A 619 -3.48 6.19 -36.16
N HIS A 620 -4.01 5.97 -34.95
CA HIS A 620 -5.31 5.34 -34.73
C HIS A 620 -6.47 6.32 -34.53
N VAL A 621 -6.20 7.62 -34.56
CA VAL A 621 -7.15 8.72 -34.30
C VAL A 621 -7.25 9.65 -35.50
N PHE A 622 -6.13 9.97 -36.14
CA PHE A 622 -6.05 10.82 -37.32
C PHE A 622 -5.49 10.03 -38.51
N PRO A 623 -6.20 9.95 -39.65
CA PRO A 623 -5.67 9.33 -40.87
C PRO A 623 -4.33 9.93 -41.30
N GLU A 624 -4.12 11.22 -41.07
CA GLU A 624 -2.91 11.96 -41.42
C GLU A 624 -1.65 11.51 -40.65
N ALA A 625 -1.81 10.82 -39.51
CA ALA A 625 -0.71 10.23 -38.74
C ALA A 625 -0.27 8.84 -39.24
N THR A 626 -0.96 8.27 -40.23
CA THR A 626 -0.58 6.99 -40.87
C THR A 626 0.29 7.17 -42.11
N GLN A 627 0.49 8.42 -42.56
CA GLN A 627 1.34 8.72 -43.70
C GLN A 627 2.79 8.81 -43.21
N THR A 628 3.57 7.76 -43.45
CA THR A 628 5.03 7.80 -43.35
C THR A 628 5.55 8.75 -44.43
N ASN A 629 5.90 9.98 -44.05
CA ASN A 629 6.88 10.74 -44.83
C ASN A 629 8.24 10.15 -44.44
N ASP A 630 8.88 9.47 -45.38
CA ASP A 630 10.21 8.85 -45.22
C ASP A 630 11.37 9.86 -45.23
N ASP A 631 11.09 11.16 -45.06
CA ASP A 631 12.10 12.21 -45.07
C ASP A 631 11.91 13.15 -43.86
N ASP A 632 13.01 13.38 -43.13
CA ASP A 632 13.23 14.33 -42.01
C ASP A 632 13.21 13.76 -40.58
N ASP A 633 14.22 12.93 -40.25
CA ASP A 633 14.79 12.81 -38.91
C ASP A 633 15.51 14.14 -38.52
N ASP A 634 14.74 15.18 -38.18
CA ASP A 634 15.25 16.47 -37.68
C ASP A 634 15.52 16.45 -36.15
N ASP A 635 16.09 15.36 -35.61
CA ASP A 635 16.61 15.32 -34.23
C ASP A 635 18.09 15.79 -34.15
N ASP A 636 18.66 16.22 -35.28
CA ASP A 636 20.02 16.74 -35.39
C ASP A 636 20.07 18.23 -35.76
N ASP A 637 19.11 19.04 -35.33
CA ASP A 637 19.25 20.51 -35.40
C ASP A 637 20.35 20.98 -34.42
N PRO A 638 21.53 21.41 -34.91
CA PRO A 638 22.64 21.83 -34.07
C PRO A 638 22.32 23.11 -33.29
N GLU A 639 21.33 23.89 -33.72
CA GLU A 639 20.88 25.11 -33.04
C GLU A 639 20.05 24.78 -31.79
N TYR A 640 19.27 23.69 -31.83
CA TYR A 640 18.53 23.17 -30.69
C TYR A 640 19.45 22.54 -29.61
N LYS A 641 20.50 21.80 -30.02
CA LYS A 641 21.53 21.29 -29.10
C LYS A 641 22.30 22.43 -28.42
N LYS A 642 22.67 23.48 -29.18
CA LYS A 642 23.28 24.70 -28.63
C LYS A 642 22.37 25.43 -27.63
N ALA A 643 21.07 25.51 -27.90
CA ALA A 643 20.11 26.13 -27.00
C ALA A 643 19.91 25.32 -25.70
N GLN A 644 19.97 24.00 -25.76
CA GLN A 644 19.95 23.15 -24.56
C GLN A 644 21.24 23.26 -23.74
N GLU A 645 22.41 23.29 -24.37
CA GLU A 645 23.70 23.49 -23.68
C GLU A 645 23.78 24.86 -23.02
N ALA A 646 23.34 25.92 -23.69
CA ALA A 646 23.25 27.26 -23.13
C ALA A 646 22.28 27.35 -21.94
N LYS A 647 21.14 26.63 -22.00
CA LYS A 647 20.21 26.52 -20.85
C LYS A 647 20.82 25.75 -19.68
N LYS A 648 21.63 24.72 -19.95
CA LYS A 648 22.35 23.94 -18.94
C LYS A 648 23.41 24.79 -18.23
N GLU A 649 24.20 25.57 -18.98
CA GLU A 649 25.17 26.52 -18.43
C GLU A 649 24.52 27.64 -17.61
N LEU A 650 23.37 28.17 -18.06
CA LEU A 650 22.63 29.19 -17.31
C LEU A 650 22.05 28.66 -16.00
N SER A 651 21.61 27.40 -15.98
CA SER A 651 21.11 26.73 -14.78
C SER A 651 22.22 26.42 -13.77
N LEU A 652 23.41 26.06 -14.26
CA LEU A 652 24.61 25.83 -13.44
C LEU A 652 25.13 27.13 -12.82
N LYS A 653 25.12 28.24 -13.56
CA LYS A 653 25.50 29.57 -13.02
C LYS A 653 24.56 30.04 -11.90
N LYS A 654 23.25 29.79 -12.02
CA LYS A 654 22.28 30.08 -10.95
C LYS A 654 22.47 29.23 -9.69
N TYR A 655 23.13 28.09 -9.80
CA TYR A 655 23.38 27.16 -8.69
C TYR A 655 24.65 27.48 -7.89
N PHE A 656 25.56 28.31 -8.44
CA PHE A 656 26.81 28.70 -7.77
C PHE A 656 26.80 30.10 -7.14
N ASP A 657 25.74 30.88 -7.38
CA ASP A 657 25.56 32.23 -6.81
C ASP A 657 24.49 32.28 -5.69
N PHE A 658 24.25 31.16 -4.98
CA PHE A 658 23.43 31.12 -3.75
C PHE A 658 24.15 30.40 -2.60
#